data_AF-A0A3N9NHZ3-F1
#
_entry.id   AF-A0A3N9NHZ3-F1
#
_cell.length_a   1.000
_cell.length_b   1.000
_cell.length_c   1.000
_cell.angle_alpha   90.00
_cell.angle_beta   90.00
_cell.angle_gamma   90.00
#
_symmetry.space_group_name_H-M   'P 1'
#
loop_
_entity.id
_entity.type
_entity.pdbx_description
1 polymer ?
#
loop_
_entity_poly.entity_id
_entity_poly.type
_entity_poly.pdbx_seq_one_letter_code
_entity_poly.pdbx_strand_id
1 'polypeptide(L)'
;MKTLICILVLMLATLSTADVIHVPTDQSTIQAGIDIAVDGDTVLVAEGTYVENINFKGKAITVASHYAVDQDTSHIAKTIIDGSGAANPDSASTVLFVSGEDTTSVLTGFTITGGSGTVLKPEESGVNLYGGGLFCLNSGCKITNNIFTGNEITCSQIAEGGGMYVFSDAAESFAVIRDNVIQQNKVTGDFMAVGGGISIGTPSLIQNNKIRKNKAISNGAMSLGGAIGVGYGAEQNDAVIIRGNDIFANESIALATGSEAWGAIASLAPNVHIVNNRILNNTTQSTRYSFGMGVFLMNAANESRIIGNIITGNKDTGGEGAGGGIFIRESSDVLVEKNVIENNNTDRGVGLLAYEARVIVQDNTVRNNVADVWGGGIANQYSTMLIQNNLVSGNSAVHFGGGLEFIEVTSALVQNNIVFGNSAGASGGGAACAGPPENLALHLPPLPDLDRFKLQRASTSASTIPELNAVVFMNNTITANKAEHPQGGAGIYARDIPVYVVNSIVWGNESPSATNQQIWDKYDNCVYVYNSDVEGGYSGMAFDVIDADPMFLGPRYFLSSDSPCIGAGLTELKIMGQTVVAPPLDYGGRPRPMPAGSAPDLGAWEHRLAQPKPSHTLHVPADFATIQEAINASSDGDTVLVAEGTYYENINFVGKAITVASHFLVDQDTSHISKTVIDGSTATNPDSASTVLFISGEDSTSVLTGFTITGGSGTEWHMQNYKVLCGGGIFCNKSGARIVRNIIRDNVIITDKDIAEGGGIAAEADGIGKLLIIEDNIIKNNKTESTAFNAESGGLGIYTNCRISGNLVENNQTIGSGFAGAAALGAGQWNEMIINNNRFIGNESIMTSSSNFAYAVIILSQSKVDFFNNHLERNSTRGGRGTGGTVIFMHGVSRANISHNIFKDNVNKVNNFTSRLCFAQESANVLIAGNVMRDNNRVNGIYLLVSDGIVRDNEIVNNKGYYGVAIAGWESTMLIDNNIILNNQAQTSTGGIWMTKMTSALIQNNIISGNRANSAAAGGVAVWDGGNQNMLGTLLPERPDYAEYLTHRVPMFKSAQKTTAAIPDFKSVVLINNTITDNYASNYGGGVYIQNWETHLVNNIIWGNQAGQKGYEQIAYMVGRLTVQNCNVQGGWKQGQNIIDADPLFKGDTFELSDMSQCIGKGAALVTINGVDLNCPEKDCHDGVRPNPEGSNPDIGAYESPLAEPEGTGIEATLLEIPREFSLLQNYPNPFNPITTLSYTVPQPGRIKLSIYN
;
A
#
# COMPACT_ATOMS: atom_id res chain seq x y z
N MET A 1 75.69 -19.28 5.11
CA MET A 1 74.93 -18.64 4.02
C MET A 1 73.55 -18.32 4.57
N LYS A 2 73.08 -17.07 4.46
CA LYS A 2 71.76 -16.53 4.92
C LYS A 2 71.60 -16.05 6.37
N THR A 3 72.62 -15.40 6.96
CA THR A 3 72.42 -14.53 8.15
C THR A 3 73.26 -13.24 8.12
N LEU A 4 73.87 -12.91 6.97
CA LEU A 4 74.80 -11.77 6.85
C LEU A 4 74.45 -10.79 5.72
N ILE A 5 73.25 -10.86 5.13
CA ILE A 5 72.83 -9.98 4.02
C ILE A 5 71.74 -8.96 4.44
N CYS A 6 71.04 -9.17 5.57
CA CYS A 6 70.02 -8.21 6.03
C CYS A 6 70.58 -6.99 6.80
N ILE A 7 71.85 -7.00 7.20
CA ILE A 7 72.45 -5.88 7.95
C ILE A 7 73.13 -4.84 7.03
N LEU A 8 73.40 -5.18 5.76
CA LEU A 8 74.06 -4.26 4.81
C LEU A 8 73.09 -3.42 3.95
N VAL A 9 71.79 -3.74 3.91
CA VAL A 9 70.77 -2.95 3.20
C VAL A 9 70.08 -1.91 4.11
N LEU A 10 70.36 -1.95 5.42
CA LEU A 10 69.83 -1.03 6.43
C LEU A 10 70.71 0.21 6.70
N MET A 11 71.76 0.45 5.90
CA MET A 11 72.66 1.62 6.04
C MET A 11 72.69 2.56 4.83
N LEU A 12 71.69 2.52 3.93
CA LEU A 12 71.55 3.49 2.85
C LEU A 12 70.11 3.97 2.61
N ALA A 13 69.21 3.79 3.59
CA ALA A 13 68.05 4.67 3.69
C ALA A 13 68.53 5.92 4.45
N THR A 14 68.93 6.95 3.72
CA THR A 14 68.93 8.30 4.28
C THR A 14 67.56 8.50 4.90
N LEU A 15 67.50 8.69 6.22
CA LEU A 15 66.39 9.37 6.86
C LEU A 15 66.29 10.71 6.14
N SER A 16 65.44 10.82 5.12
CA SER A 16 65.07 12.12 4.59
C SER A 16 64.24 12.72 5.72
N THR A 17 64.85 13.66 6.44
CA THR A 17 64.12 14.54 7.31
C THR A 17 63.22 15.37 6.40
N ALA A 18 61.93 15.42 6.69
CA ALA A 18 61.04 16.40 6.07
C ALA A 18 61.64 17.79 6.29
N ASP A 19 62.03 18.46 5.21
CA ASP A 19 62.58 19.80 5.28
C ASP A 19 61.44 20.84 5.30
N VAL A 20 61.73 22.00 5.90
CA VAL A 20 60.80 23.14 5.92
C VAL A 20 61.33 24.19 4.95
N ILE A 21 60.57 24.44 3.89
CA ILE A 21 60.85 25.43 2.86
C ILE A 21 60.05 26.69 3.18
N HIS A 22 60.73 27.78 3.50
CA HIS A 22 60.09 29.03 3.91
C HIS A 22 59.81 29.92 2.69
N VAL A 23 58.57 30.35 2.53
CA VAL A 23 58.16 31.32 1.50
C VAL A 23 57.83 32.65 2.19
N PRO A 24 58.46 33.79 1.84
CA PRO A 24 59.27 34.00 0.64
C PRO A 24 60.80 33.87 0.82
N THR A 25 61.32 33.49 1.99
CA THR A 25 62.76 33.60 2.30
C THR A 25 63.65 32.61 1.56
N ASP A 26 63.22 31.36 1.43
CA ASP A 26 63.95 30.30 0.71
C ASP A 26 63.52 30.27 -0.77
N GLN A 27 62.25 30.56 -1.07
CA GLN A 27 61.68 30.66 -2.42
C GLN A 27 60.73 31.85 -2.51
N SER A 28 60.75 32.61 -3.61
CA SER A 28 59.98 33.86 -3.73
C SER A 28 58.47 33.68 -3.90
N THR A 29 58.00 32.49 -4.26
CA THR A 29 56.59 32.17 -4.54
C THR A 29 56.22 30.81 -3.92
N ILE A 30 54.92 30.59 -3.68
CA ILE A 30 54.43 29.34 -3.11
C ILE A 30 54.69 28.19 -4.09
N GLN A 31 54.42 28.38 -5.39
CA GLN A 31 54.67 27.34 -6.39
C GLN A 31 56.16 26.98 -6.50
N ALA A 32 57.08 27.95 -6.37
CA ALA A 32 58.52 27.66 -6.38
C ALA A 32 58.93 26.82 -5.15
N GLY A 33 58.30 27.06 -4.00
CA GLY A 33 58.42 26.19 -2.82
C GLY A 33 57.96 24.76 -3.08
N ILE A 34 56.77 24.60 -3.67
CA ILE A 34 56.23 23.28 -4.06
C ILE A 34 57.15 22.58 -5.07
N ASP A 35 57.70 23.31 -6.03
CA ASP A 35 58.52 22.74 -7.11
C ASP A 35 59.80 22.08 -6.59
N ILE A 36 60.44 22.65 -5.56
CA ILE A 36 61.65 22.08 -4.95
C ILE A 36 61.37 21.06 -3.84
N ALA A 37 60.18 21.09 -3.23
CA ALA A 37 59.78 20.17 -2.17
C ALA A 37 59.78 18.72 -2.65
N VAL A 38 60.15 17.78 -1.78
CA VAL A 38 59.96 16.33 -1.99
C VAL A 38 58.93 15.79 -1.00
N ASP A 39 58.42 14.58 -1.25
CA ASP A 39 57.43 13.95 -0.38
C ASP A 39 57.86 13.96 1.10
N GLY A 40 56.96 14.40 1.97
CA GLY A 40 57.19 14.62 3.40
C GLY A 40 57.48 16.07 3.79
N ASP A 41 57.96 16.91 2.86
CA ASP A 41 58.35 18.30 3.16
C ASP A 41 57.17 19.20 3.53
N THR A 42 57.48 20.32 4.19
CA THR A 42 56.54 21.41 4.46
C THR A 42 56.93 22.69 3.74
N VAL A 43 56.04 23.23 2.90
CA VAL A 43 56.14 24.59 2.35
C VAL A 43 55.45 25.53 3.33
N LEU A 44 56.24 26.23 4.15
CA LEU A 44 55.75 27.13 5.20
C LEU A 44 55.72 28.59 4.70
N VAL A 45 54.52 29.16 4.61
CA VAL A 45 54.27 30.46 4.00
C VAL A 45 54.05 31.53 5.07
N ALA A 46 54.84 32.59 5.01
CA ALA A 46 54.69 33.76 5.88
C ALA A 46 53.48 34.62 5.49
N GLU A 47 52.96 35.41 6.44
CA GLU A 47 51.84 36.33 6.21
C GLU A 47 52.07 37.26 5.00
N GLY A 48 51.05 37.41 4.16
CA GLY A 48 51.12 38.17 2.92
C GLY A 48 50.04 37.76 1.92
N THR A 49 49.92 38.52 0.83
CA THR A 49 49.07 38.19 -0.31
C THR A 49 49.94 37.67 -1.46
N TYR A 50 49.70 36.43 -1.85
CA TYR A 50 50.39 35.74 -2.93
C TYR A 50 49.42 35.58 -4.10
N VAL A 51 49.64 36.35 -5.16
CA VAL A 51 48.82 36.28 -6.38
C VAL A 51 49.35 35.15 -7.24
N GLU A 52 48.81 33.94 -7.04
CA GLU A 52 49.29 32.69 -7.61
C GLU A 52 48.14 31.69 -7.79
N ASN A 53 48.28 30.79 -8.77
CA ASN A 53 47.49 29.56 -8.88
C ASN A 53 48.46 28.39 -8.67
N ILE A 54 48.28 27.63 -7.60
CA ILE A 54 49.25 26.62 -7.16
C ILE A 54 48.78 25.20 -7.51
N ASN A 55 49.72 24.33 -7.85
CA ASN A 55 49.52 22.92 -8.17
C ASN A 55 50.47 22.05 -7.34
N PHE A 56 49.92 21.06 -6.63
CA PHE A 56 50.66 20.11 -5.78
C PHE A 56 51.54 19.13 -6.57
N LYS A 57 51.29 18.92 -7.87
CA LYS A 57 52.10 18.10 -8.78
C LYS A 57 52.29 16.64 -8.31
N GLY A 58 51.27 16.08 -7.65
CA GLY A 58 51.27 14.70 -7.18
C GLY A 58 52.14 14.46 -5.93
N LYS A 59 52.61 15.53 -5.28
CA LYS A 59 53.55 15.43 -4.15
C LYS A 59 52.82 15.26 -2.82
N ALA A 60 53.32 14.35 -1.99
CA ALA A 60 52.85 14.11 -0.64
C ALA A 60 53.45 15.12 0.36
N ILE A 61 53.11 16.40 0.20
CA ILE A 61 53.67 17.53 0.97
C ILE A 61 52.60 18.27 1.78
N THR A 62 53.05 19.03 2.79
CA THR A 62 52.21 19.99 3.51
C THR A 62 52.50 21.40 3.03
N VAL A 63 51.50 22.08 2.48
CA VAL A 63 51.54 23.53 2.25
C VAL A 63 50.79 24.19 3.40
N ALA A 64 51.49 24.99 4.20
CA ALA A 64 50.98 25.53 5.46
C ALA A 64 51.33 27.01 5.65
N SER A 65 50.45 27.77 6.29
CA SER A 65 50.83 29.07 6.87
C SER A 65 51.42 28.92 8.27
N HIS A 66 51.85 30.02 8.89
CA HIS A 66 52.28 30.03 10.29
C HIS A 66 51.23 29.55 11.30
N TYR A 67 49.94 29.48 10.92
CA TYR A 67 48.93 28.80 11.73
C TYR A 67 49.35 27.38 12.13
N ALA A 68 50.05 26.64 11.25
CA ALA A 68 50.50 25.28 11.55
C ALA A 68 51.57 25.22 12.66
N VAL A 69 52.22 26.34 12.99
CA VAL A 69 53.33 26.42 13.97
C VAL A 69 52.80 26.70 15.38
N ASP A 70 51.90 27.67 15.53
CA ASP A 70 51.46 28.15 16.84
C ASP A 70 49.94 28.10 17.08
N GLN A 71 49.17 27.69 16.07
CA GLN A 71 47.71 27.60 16.09
C GLN A 71 46.99 28.96 16.26
N ASP A 72 47.67 30.10 16.04
CA ASP A 72 47.00 31.40 16.01
C ASP A 72 46.19 31.54 14.71
N THR A 73 44.86 31.48 14.84
CA THR A 73 43.91 31.65 13.74
C THR A 73 44.04 33.01 13.01
N SER A 74 44.68 34.02 13.62
CA SER A 74 44.93 35.31 12.97
C SER A 74 45.83 35.18 11.73
N HIS A 75 46.70 34.18 11.68
CA HIS A 75 47.54 33.88 10.53
C HIS A 75 46.73 33.48 9.29
N ILE A 76 45.58 32.82 9.47
CA ILE A 76 44.73 32.34 8.37
C ILE A 76 44.19 33.50 7.55
N ALA A 77 43.70 34.55 8.22
CA ALA A 77 43.14 35.74 7.58
C ALA A 77 44.21 36.64 6.93
N LYS A 78 45.48 36.51 7.31
CA LYS A 78 46.60 37.34 6.84
C LYS A 78 47.48 36.65 5.79
N THR A 79 47.34 35.34 5.62
CA THR A 79 48.09 34.56 4.63
C THR A 79 47.14 34.18 3.50
N ILE A 80 47.18 34.94 2.41
CA ILE A 80 46.18 34.92 1.35
C ILE A 80 46.79 34.36 0.07
N ILE A 81 46.17 33.33 -0.50
CA ILE A 81 46.43 32.88 -1.87
C ILE A 81 45.30 33.45 -2.74
N ASP A 82 45.67 34.33 -3.66
CA ASP A 82 44.76 35.04 -4.57
C ASP A 82 44.93 34.53 -6.01
N GLY A 83 43.93 33.79 -6.49
CA GLY A 83 43.92 33.15 -7.80
C GLY A 83 43.55 34.07 -8.97
N SER A 84 43.33 35.37 -8.72
CA SER A 84 42.86 36.32 -9.76
C SER A 84 43.89 36.61 -10.87
N GLY A 85 45.14 36.19 -10.70
CA GLY A 85 46.24 36.38 -11.66
C GLY A 85 46.50 35.22 -12.61
N ALA A 86 45.52 34.33 -12.84
CA ALA A 86 45.71 33.11 -13.64
C ALA A 86 46.33 33.39 -15.02
N ALA A 87 47.50 32.79 -15.27
CA ALA A 87 48.20 32.93 -16.55
C ALA A 87 47.45 32.25 -17.71
N ASN A 88 46.67 31.20 -17.40
CA ASN A 88 45.77 30.53 -18.33
C ASN A 88 44.33 30.60 -17.79
N PRO A 89 43.39 31.26 -18.50
CA PRO A 89 41.99 31.32 -18.08
C PRO A 89 41.32 29.93 -18.00
N ASP A 90 41.85 28.91 -18.68
CA ASP A 90 41.31 27.54 -18.63
C ASP A 90 41.76 26.78 -17.37
N SER A 91 42.66 27.34 -16.56
CA SER A 91 43.17 26.73 -15.31
C SER A 91 43.20 27.76 -14.19
N ALA A 92 42.10 28.49 -14.02
CA ALA A 92 42.01 29.64 -13.14
C ALA A 92 41.47 29.34 -11.74
N SER A 93 41.50 28.08 -11.31
CA SER A 93 41.31 27.69 -9.90
C SER A 93 42.50 28.11 -9.06
N THR A 94 42.30 28.56 -7.81
CA THR A 94 43.41 29.04 -6.97
C THR A 94 44.35 27.91 -6.53
N VAL A 95 43.80 26.72 -6.23
CA VAL A 95 44.58 25.54 -5.81
C VAL A 95 44.17 24.31 -6.63
N LEU A 96 45.16 23.55 -7.12
CA LEU A 96 44.97 22.36 -7.96
C LEU A 96 45.56 21.09 -7.32
N PHE A 97 44.76 20.03 -7.31
CA PHE A 97 45.14 18.64 -7.01
C PHE A 97 44.71 17.77 -8.21
N VAL A 98 45.61 17.57 -9.16
CA VAL A 98 45.28 17.03 -10.50
C VAL A 98 46.31 16.03 -11.03
N SER A 99 47.18 15.52 -10.16
CA SER A 99 48.35 14.72 -10.54
C SER A 99 48.48 13.45 -9.69
N GLY A 100 47.35 12.94 -9.18
CA GLY A 100 47.30 11.69 -8.41
C GLY A 100 47.64 11.87 -6.93
N GLU A 101 47.44 13.08 -6.39
CA GLU A 101 47.54 13.34 -4.96
C GLU A 101 46.57 12.47 -4.14
N ASP A 102 46.83 12.33 -2.85
CA ASP A 102 45.93 11.68 -1.89
C ASP A 102 45.81 12.53 -0.59
N THR A 103 45.27 11.95 0.47
CA THR A 103 45.11 12.66 1.76
C THR A 103 46.42 13.00 2.49
N THR A 104 47.58 12.57 1.97
CA THR A 104 48.91 12.99 2.45
C THR A 104 49.34 14.34 1.89
N SER A 105 48.72 14.81 0.80
CA SER A 105 48.87 16.17 0.28
C SER A 105 47.95 17.12 1.06
N VAL A 106 48.54 17.98 1.90
CA VAL A 106 47.82 18.80 2.89
C VAL A 106 47.88 20.28 2.55
N LEU A 107 46.72 20.95 2.57
CA LEU A 107 46.62 22.42 2.54
C LEU A 107 46.03 22.93 3.87
N THR A 108 46.76 23.82 4.56
CA THR A 108 46.28 24.33 5.84
C THR A 108 46.67 25.77 6.20
N GLY A 109 45.71 26.50 6.79
CA GLY A 109 45.97 27.79 7.39
C GLY A 109 45.90 28.99 6.44
N PHE A 110 45.19 28.92 5.32
CA PHE A 110 45.14 29.99 4.31
C PHE A 110 43.77 30.62 4.14
N THR A 111 43.75 31.86 3.68
CA THR A 111 42.60 32.43 2.96
C THR A 111 42.80 32.22 1.45
N ILE A 112 41.79 31.68 0.77
CA ILE A 112 41.82 31.29 -0.64
C ILE A 112 40.68 32.03 -1.36
N THR A 113 41.05 32.89 -2.30
CA THR A 113 40.15 33.85 -2.95
C THR A 113 40.49 34.05 -4.42
N GLY A 114 39.60 34.71 -5.17
CA GLY A 114 39.88 35.27 -6.49
C GLY A 114 39.91 34.25 -7.64
N GLY A 115 39.72 32.96 -7.35
CA GLY A 115 39.72 31.92 -8.38
C GLY A 115 38.41 31.91 -9.19
N SER A 116 38.55 31.66 -10.49
CA SER A 116 37.44 31.69 -11.46
C SER A 116 37.12 30.34 -12.12
N GLY A 117 37.78 29.27 -11.68
CA GLY A 117 37.51 27.89 -12.10
C GLY A 117 38.42 27.36 -13.21
N THR A 118 38.40 26.04 -13.40
CA THR A 118 39.20 25.30 -14.38
C THR A 118 38.29 24.57 -15.38
N VAL A 119 38.68 24.55 -16.66
CA VAL A 119 37.94 23.90 -17.76
C VAL A 119 38.38 22.43 -17.89
N LEU A 120 37.43 21.50 -17.88
CA LEU A 120 37.71 20.06 -18.07
C LEU A 120 37.72 19.62 -19.54
N LYS A 121 36.73 20.06 -20.33
CA LYS A 121 36.66 19.87 -21.78
C LYS A 121 35.78 20.98 -22.38
N PRO A 122 36.20 21.66 -23.47
CA PRO A 122 35.27 22.42 -24.30
C PRO A 122 34.36 21.41 -25.02
N GLU A 123 33.05 21.50 -24.82
CA GLU A 123 32.07 20.71 -25.59
C GLU A 123 31.55 21.56 -26.77
N GLU A 124 31.02 20.91 -27.81
CA GLU A 124 30.34 21.61 -28.92
C GLU A 124 29.14 22.45 -28.42
N SER A 125 28.64 22.14 -27.22
CA SER A 125 27.47 22.70 -26.55
C SER A 125 27.78 23.85 -25.56
N GLY A 126 29.05 24.17 -25.28
CA GLY A 126 29.47 25.26 -24.37
C GLY A 126 30.68 24.93 -23.48
N VAL A 127 30.98 25.80 -22.50
CA VAL A 127 32.13 25.65 -21.59
C VAL A 127 31.66 25.29 -20.18
N ASN A 128 32.22 24.22 -19.62
CA ASN A 128 32.02 23.81 -18.23
C ASN A 128 33.19 24.29 -17.35
N LEU A 129 32.90 24.83 -16.17
CA LEU A 129 33.90 25.32 -15.22
C LEU A 129 33.72 24.71 -13.83
N TYR A 130 34.86 24.37 -13.21
CA TYR A 130 34.89 23.62 -11.96
C TYR A 130 35.87 24.23 -10.96
N GLY A 131 35.49 24.26 -9.68
CA GLY A 131 36.38 24.52 -8.55
C GLY A 131 36.98 25.92 -8.49
N GLY A 132 36.25 26.93 -8.05
CA GLY A 132 36.72 28.32 -8.05
C GLY A 132 37.97 28.49 -7.18
N GLY A 133 37.83 28.24 -5.88
CA GLY A 133 38.97 28.28 -4.95
C GLY A 133 39.87 27.04 -5.03
N LEU A 134 39.29 25.85 -5.18
CA LEU A 134 40.04 24.59 -5.28
C LEU A 134 39.42 23.65 -6.32
N PHE A 135 40.29 23.05 -7.13
CA PHE A 135 39.94 22.04 -8.11
C PHE A 135 40.75 20.76 -7.88
N CYS A 136 40.04 19.69 -7.51
CA CYS A 136 40.61 18.36 -7.29
C CYS A 136 39.98 17.37 -8.28
N LEU A 137 40.81 16.78 -9.14
CA LEU A 137 40.37 15.85 -10.18
C LEU A 137 41.23 14.60 -10.18
N ASN A 138 40.58 13.44 -10.15
CA ASN A 138 41.24 12.12 -10.19
C ASN A 138 42.37 11.99 -9.15
N SER A 139 42.16 12.62 -8.01
CA SER A 139 43.10 12.75 -6.90
C SER A 139 42.30 12.86 -5.59
N GLY A 140 42.93 12.52 -4.46
CA GLY A 140 42.49 12.87 -3.12
C GLY A 140 43.19 14.12 -2.60
N CYS A 141 42.68 14.67 -1.51
CA CYS A 141 43.32 15.81 -0.84
C CYS A 141 42.89 15.92 0.63
N LYS A 142 43.70 16.61 1.44
CA LYS A 142 43.36 16.95 2.82
C LYS A 142 43.41 18.46 3.04
N ILE A 143 42.23 19.06 3.16
CA ILE A 143 42.04 20.50 3.26
C ILE A 143 41.52 20.87 4.65
N THR A 144 42.34 21.60 5.41
CA THR A 144 42.06 21.83 6.84
C THR A 144 42.35 23.23 7.31
N ASN A 145 41.47 23.83 8.12
CA ASN A 145 41.69 25.15 8.74
C ASN A 145 41.95 26.28 7.72
N ASN A 146 41.19 26.32 6.63
CA ASN A 146 41.27 27.36 5.62
C ASN A 146 40.00 28.22 5.56
N ILE A 147 40.10 29.39 4.95
CA ILE A 147 38.98 30.27 4.60
C ILE A 147 38.87 30.31 3.07
N PHE A 148 37.83 29.71 2.48
CA PHE A 148 37.50 29.85 1.07
C PHE A 148 36.45 30.96 0.92
N THR A 149 36.82 32.07 0.29
CA THR A 149 35.93 33.23 0.19
C THR A 149 36.05 33.96 -1.14
N GLY A 150 34.93 34.47 -1.65
CA GLY A 150 34.92 35.35 -2.83
C GLY A 150 35.41 34.68 -4.11
N ASN A 151 35.30 33.36 -4.22
CA ASN A 151 35.58 32.63 -5.45
C ASN A 151 34.31 32.57 -6.31
N GLU A 152 34.43 32.85 -7.60
CA GLU A 152 33.28 32.99 -8.49
C GLU A 152 33.49 32.29 -9.83
N ILE A 153 32.61 31.34 -10.13
CA ILE A 153 32.53 30.69 -11.45
C ILE A 153 31.34 31.26 -12.21
N THR A 154 31.54 31.61 -13.49
CA THR A 154 30.46 31.92 -14.43
C THR A 154 30.76 31.27 -15.78
N CYS A 155 29.86 30.43 -16.29
CA CYS A 155 30.04 29.76 -17.58
C CYS A 155 28.73 29.52 -18.36
N SER A 156 28.85 29.24 -19.66
CA SER A 156 27.74 29.05 -20.59
C SER A 156 27.06 27.67 -20.52
N GLN A 157 27.52 26.77 -19.64
CA GLN A 157 26.94 25.43 -19.45
C GLN A 157 26.87 25.08 -17.94
N ILE A 158 27.77 24.24 -17.44
CA ILE A 158 27.75 23.65 -16.09
C ILE A 158 28.84 24.30 -15.24
N ALA A 159 28.43 24.88 -14.10
CA ALA A 159 29.32 25.45 -13.10
C ALA A 159 29.25 24.66 -11.80
N GLU A 160 30.39 24.18 -11.30
CA GLU A 160 30.41 23.41 -10.05
C GLU A 160 31.49 23.85 -9.05
N GLY A 161 31.14 23.88 -7.76
CA GLY A 161 32.11 24.03 -6.68
C GLY A 161 32.73 25.41 -6.60
N GLY A 162 31.93 26.43 -6.24
CA GLY A 162 32.40 27.82 -6.19
C GLY A 162 33.58 27.99 -5.25
N GLY A 163 33.49 27.42 -4.05
CA GLY A 163 34.64 27.27 -3.16
C GLY A 163 35.54 26.13 -3.61
N MET A 164 34.98 24.92 -3.75
CA MET A 164 35.76 23.68 -3.94
C MET A 164 35.02 22.70 -4.85
N TYR A 165 35.74 22.08 -5.78
CA TYR A 165 35.28 20.94 -6.57
C TYR A 165 36.21 19.75 -6.35
N VAL A 166 35.64 18.58 -6.04
CA VAL A 166 36.37 17.33 -5.84
C VAL A 166 35.67 16.20 -6.57
N PHE A 167 36.34 15.62 -7.56
CA PHE A 167 35.80 14.52 -8.34
C PHE A 167 36.88 13.49 -8.69
N SER A 168 36.52 12.22 -8.70
CA SER A 168 37.41 11.16 -9.19
C SER A 168 36.62 9.95 -9.68
N ASP A 169 37.05 9.43 -10.84
CA ASP A 169 36.61 8.11 -11.34
C ASP A 169 37.45 6.95 -10.76
N ALA A 170 38.47 7.24 -9.96
CA ALA A 170 39.37 6.24 -9.39
C ALA A 170 38.81 5.72 -8.06
N ALA A 171 38.74 4.40 -7.93
CA ALA A 171 38.14 3.73 -6.77
C ALA A 171 38.86 3.95 -5.43
N GLU A 172 40.08 4.51 -5.43
CA GLU A 172 40.88 4.74 -4.22
C GLU A 172 40.95 6.23 -3.82
N SER A 173 40.30 7.13 -4.55
CA SER A 173 40.34 8.57 -4.25
C SER A 173 39.44 8.91 -3.07
N PHE A 174 39.99 9.63 -2.09
CA PHE A 174 39.26 10.09 -0.91
C PHE A 174 39.68 11.52 -0.55
N ALA A 175 38.70 12.37 -0.22
CA ALA A 175 38.98 13.73 0.24
C ALA A 175 38.57 13.96 1.70
N VAL A 176 39.42 14.70 2.43
CA VAL A 176 39.14 15.15 3.80
C VAL A 176 39.04 16.66 3.80
N ILE A 177 37.82 17.18 3.98
CA ILE A 177 37.53 18.61 4.07
C ILE A 177 37.06 18.89 5.50
N ARG A 178 37.94 19.44 6.34
CA ARG A 178 37.61 19.64 7.76
C ARG A 178 38.00 20.98 8.35
N ASP A 179 37.21 21.45 9.29
CA ASP A 179 37.51 22.65 10.09
C ASP A 179 37.74 23.93 9.24
N ASN A 180 37.15 23.99 8.04
CA ASN A 180 37.27 25.14 7.13
C ASN A 180 36.09 26.11 7.28
N VAL A 181 36.29 27.36 6.85
CA VAL A 181 35.22 28.34 6.62
C VAL A 181 35.05 28.53 5.12
N ILE A 182 33.89 28.18 4.57
CA ILE A 182 33.60 28.25 3.13
C ILE A 182 32.43 29.21 2.97
N GLN A 183 32.70 30.42 2.48
CA GLN A 183 31.72 31.49 2.50
C GLN A 183 31.74 32.40 1.30
N GLN A 184 30.59 32.99 0.96
CA GLN A 184 30.52 34.03 -0.09
C GLN A 184 31.11 33.58 -1.44
N ASN A 185 31.09 32.28 -1.72
CA ASN A 185 31.48 31.74 -3.02
C ASN A 185 30.23 31.63 -3.89
N LYS A 186 30.42 31.73 -5.20
CA LYS A 186 29.32 31.79 -6.16
C LYS A 186 29.63 30.94 -7.39
N VAL A 187 28.63 30.17 -7.82
CA VAL A 187 28.64 29.52 -9.15
C VAL A 187 27.44 30.04 -9.95
N THR A 188 27.67 30.34 -11.23
CA THR A 188 26.63 30.70 -12.19
C THR A 188 26.79 29.86 -13.45
N GLY A 189 25.82 29.01 -13.78
CA GLY A 189 25.82 28.20 -15.00
C GLY A 189 24.57 28.47 -15.82
N ASP A 190 24.70 28.57 -17.15
CA ASP A 190 23.54 28.78 -18.03
C ASP A 190 22.69 27.52 -18.24
N PHE A 191 23.22 26.33 -17.93
CA PHE A 191 22.45 25.09 -17.91
C PHE A 191 22.24 24.56 -16.48
N MET A 192 23.33 24.44 -15.72
CA MET A 192 23.30 23.84 -14.38
C MET A 192 24.34 24.47 -13.44
N ALA A 193 23.98 24.57 -12.16
CA ALA A 193 24.87 25.06 -11.11
C ALA A 193 24.88 24.08 -9.93
N VAL A 194 26.06 23.67 -9.46
CA VAL A 194 26.19 22.68 -8.37
C VAL A 194 27.15 23.17 -7.28
N GLY A 195 26.74 23.09 -6.02
CA GLY A 195 27.68 23.25 -4.90
C GLY A 195 28.27 24.65 -4.82
N GLY A 196 27.49 25.67 -4.47
CA GLY A 196 27.98 27.04 -4.33
C GLY A 196 29.20 27.14 -3.40
N GLY A 197 29.22 26.33 -2.34
CA GLY A 197 30.39 26.11 -1.50
C GLY A 197 31.25 24.95 -2.01
N ILE A 198 30.73 23.73 -1.96
CA ILE A 198 31.45 22.48 -2.27
C ILE A 198 30.64 21.66 -3.29
N SER A 199 31.29 21.18 -4.35
CA SER A 199 30.78 20.08 -5.18
C SER A 199 31.67 18.84 -5.02
N ILE A 200 31.05 17.69 -4.77
CA ILE A 200 31.71 16.38 -4.57
C ILE A 200 31.15 15.35 -5.54
N GLY A 201 32.01 14.53 -6.14
CA GLY A 201 31.63 13.31 -6.86
C GLY A 201 32.52 12.11 -6.54
N THR A 202 33.11 12.07 -5.34
CA THR A 202 33.99 10.98 -4.87
C THR A 202 33.79 10.76 -3.36
N PRO A 203 34.01 9.56 -2.81
CA PRO A 203 33.93 9.32 -1.36
C PRO A 203 34.74 10.37 -0.58
N SER A 204 34.10 10.98 0.42
CA SER A 204 34.66 12.17 1.09
C SER A 204 34.17 12.29 2.52
N LEU A 205 35.02 12.86 3.39
CA LEU A 205 34.66 13.32 4.73
C LEU A 205 34.61 14.85 4.76
N ILE A 206 33.40 15.40 4.88
CA ILE A 206 33.14 16.82 5.10
C ILE A 206 32.78 17.00 6.57
N GLN A 207 33.71 17.51 7.38
CA GLN A 207 33.54 17.54 8.82
C GLN A 207 33.83 18.90 9.48
N ASN A 208 32.98 19.34 10.42
CA ASN A 208 33.21 20.52 11.25
C ASN A 208 33.46 21.83 10.48
N ASN A 209 32.97 21.93 9.24
CA ASN A 209 33.12 23.13 8.43
C ASN A 209 31.99 24.14 8.72
N LYS A 210 32.29 25.42 8.51
CA LYS A 210 31.31 26.51 8.49
C LYS A 210 31.04 26.91 7.04
N ILE A 211 29.90 26.49 6.49
CA ILE A 211 29.54 26.69 5.08
C ILE A 211 28.38 27.68 5.00
N ARG A 212 28.65 28.92 4.56
CA ARG A 212 27.68 30.01 4.71
C ARG A 212 27.65 31.02 3.59
N LYS A 213 26.47 31.55 3.26
CA LYS A 213 26.32 32.63 2.26
C LYS A 213 26.91 32.30 0.90
N ASN A 214 26.99 31.02 0.55
CA ASN A 214 27.36 30.60 -0.79
C ASN A 214 26.13 30.58 -1.69
N LYS A 215 26.33 30.76 -3.01
CA LYS A 215 25.25 30.82 -3.98
C LYS A 215 25.51 29.88 -5.15
N ALA A 216 24.50 29.07 -5.49
CA ALA A 216 24.45 28.33 -6.74
C ALA A 216 23.32 28.90 -7.61
N ILE A 217 23.66 29.47 -8.77
CA ILE A 217 22.70 30.15 -9.66
C ILE A 217 22.69 29.46 -11.02
N SER A 218 21.55 28.93 -11.41
CA SER A 218 21.32 28.40 -12.75
C SER A 218 20.40 29.33 -13.54
N ASN A 219 20.87 29.78 -14.71
CA ASN A 219 20.00 30.46 -15.68
C ASN A 219 19.22 29.46 -16.56
N GLY A 220 19.46 28.16 -16.36
CA GLY A 220 18.89 27.06 -17.13
C GLY A 220 18.04 26.13 -16.28
N ALA A 221 18.25 24.82 -16.45
CA ALA A 221 17.34 23.81 -15.95
C ALA A 221 17.38 23.63 -14.43
N MET A 222 18.57 23.59 -13.80
CA MET A 222 18.68 23.10 -12.42
C MET A 222 19.78 23.79 -11.59
N SER A 223 19.52 24.02 -10.30
CA SER A 223 20.52 24.42 -9.29
C SER A 223 20.53 23.43 -8.12
N LEU A 224 21.69 22.84 -7.83
CA LEU A 224 21.85 21.75 -6.87
C LEU A 224 22.80 22.18 -5.74
N GLY A 225 22.31 22.21 -4.49
CA GLY A 225 23.21 22.36 -3.35
C GLY A 225 23.78 23.77 -3.25
N GLY A 226 23.03 24.70 -2.65
CA GLY A 226 23.56 26.05 -2.40
C GLY A 226 24.85 26.03 -1.55
N ALA A 227 24.97 25.04 -0.65
CA ALA A 227 26.15 24.81 0.17
C ALA A 227 26.99 23.64 -0.35
N ILE A 228 26.40 22.44 -0.40
CA ILE A 228 27.05 21.18 -0.79
C ILE A 228 26.21 20.50 -1.86
N GLY A 229 26.78 20.31 -3.04
CA GLY A 229 26.25 19.43 -4.08
C GLY A 229 27.03 18.11 -4.12
N VAL A 230 26.33 16.99 -4.18
CA VAL A 230 26.94 15.66 -4.32
C VAL A 230 26.42 15.01 -5.60
N GLY A 231 27.27 14.96 -6.61
CA GLY A 231 26.98 14.40 -7.94
C GLY A 231 27.24 12.89 -8.04
N TYR A 232 27.05 12.34 -9.25
CA TYR A 232 27.29 10.93 -9.56
C TYR A 232 28.79 10.63 -9.65
N GLY A 233 29.34 10.00 -8.62
CA GLY A 233 30.60 9.24 -8.70
C GLY A 233 30.27 7.76 -8.88
N ALA A 234 30.83 7.12 -9.91
CA ALA A 234 30.51 5.78 -10.39
C ALA A 234 30.23 4.72 -9.31
N GLU A 235 29.12 3.98 -9.44
CA GLU A 235 28.80 2.58 -9.01
C GLU A 235 29.37 2.01 -7.68
N GLN A 236 29.99 2.81 -6.81
CA GLN A 236 30.77 2.34 -5.68
C GLN A 236 29.98 2.45 -4.38
N ASN A 237 30.11 1.42 -3.54
CA ASN A 237 29.43 1.30 -2.25
C ASN A 237 29.97 2.29 -1.18
N ASP A 238 30.97 3.12 -1.49
CA ASP A 238 31.65 3.98 -0.53
C ASP A 238 30.91 5.31 -0.30
N ALA A 239 30.84 5.73 0.97
CA ALA A 239 29.94 6.81 1.40
C ALA A 239 30.56 8.22 1.32
N VAL A 240 29.71 9.21 1.02
CA VAL A 240 29.99 10.62 1.36
C VAL A 240 29.47 10.92 2.75
N ILE A 241 30.37 11.31 3.66
CA ILE A 241 30.05 11.59 5.06
C ILE A 241 30.09 13.09 5.31
N ILE A 242 28.94 13.67 5.61
CA ILE A 242 28.76 15.08 5.98
C ILE A 242 28.44 15.14 7.46
N ARG A 243 29.40 15.54 8.30
CA ARG A 243 29.26 15.47 9.76
C ARG A 243 29.65 16.72 10.53
N GLY A 244 28.83 17.15 11.49
CA GLY A 244 29.23 18.19 12.44
C GLY A 244 29.39 19.59 11.82
N ASN A 245 28.86 19.83 10.62
CA ASN A 245 29.02 21.09 9.92
C ASN A 245 27.94 22.12 10.34
N ASP A 246 28.31 23.40 10.33
CA ASP A 246 27.39 24.55 10.43
C ASP A 246 27.11 25.06 8.99
N ILE A 247 25.95 24.71 8.44
CA ILE A 247 25.53 25.04 7.07
C ILE A 247 24.41 26.06 7.14
N PHE A 248 24.69 27.34 6.83
CA PHE A 248 23.66 28.37 7.02
C PHE A 248 23.63 29.49 5.99
N ALA A 249 22.41 29.95 5.68
CA ALA A 249 22.16 31.06 4.76
C ALA A 249 22.81 30.88 3.38
N ASN A 250 22.82 29.65 2.85
CA ASN A 250 23.22 29.38 1.48
C ASN A 250 22.00 29.42 0.56
N GLU A 251 22.22 29.78 -0.71
CA GLU A 251 21.15 30.03 -1.67
C GLU A 251 21.32 29.12 -2.90
N SER A 252 20.26 28.40 -3.26
CA SER A 252 20.15 27.66 -4.52
C SER A 252 19.07 28.30 -5.37
N ILE A 253 19.44 28.84 -6.53
CA ILE A 253 18.59 29.69 -7.37
C ILE A 253 18.54 29.12 -8.78
N ALA A 254 17.34 28.89 -9.30
CA ALA A 254 17.09 28.51 -10.70
C ALA A 254 16.11 29.49 -11.35
N LEU A 255 16.53 30.12 -12.45
CA LEU A 255 15.85 31.30 -13.01
C LEU A 255 15.05 31.02 -14.29
N ALA A 256 15.30 29.91 -15.00
CA ALA A 256 14.57 29.62 -16.24
C ALA A 256 13.13 29.19 -15.95
N THR A 257 12.22 29.40 -16.89
CA THR A 257 10.86 28.86 -16.83
C THR A 257 10.90 27.34 -16.77
N GLY A 258 10.25 26.75 -15.76
CA GLY A 258 10.19 25.30 -15.60
C GLY A 258 11.39 24.66 -14.90
N SER A 259 12.28 25.48 -14.35
CA SER A 259 13.51 25.03 -13.68
C SER A 259 13.29 24.52 -12.25
N GLU A 260 14.36 23.98 -11.66
CA GLU A 260 14.34 23.39 -10.32
C GLU A 260 15.51 23.87 -9.45
N ALA A 261 15.23 24.14 -8.18
CA ALA A 261 16.24 24.49 -7.18
C ALA A 261 16.21 23.50 -6.00
N TRP A 262 17.32 22.84 -5.73
CA TRP A 262 17.46 21.87 -4.65
C TRP A 262 18.26 22.48 -3.50
N GLY A 263 17.95 22.08 -2.26
CA GLY A 263 18.34 22.83 -1.05
C GLY A 263 19.82 22.92 -0.70
N ALA A 264 20.11 23.15 0.58
CA ALA A 264 21.46 23.45 1.04
C ALA A 264 22.43 22.30 0.79
N ILE A 265 21.98 21.08 1.11
CA ILE A 265 22.63 19.83 0.77
C ILE A 265 21.74 19.14 -0.25
N ALA A 266 22.26 18.91 -1.46
CA ALA A 266 21.56 18.14 -2.49
C ALA A 266 22.45 16.98 -2.94
N SER A 267 21.91 15.77 -2.90
CA SER A 267 22.65 14.57 -3.28
C SER A 267 21.88 13.68 -4.24
N LEU A 268 22.64 13.18 -5.21
CA LEU A 268 22.26 12.18 -6.20
C LEU A 268 22.99 10.84 -5.98
N ALA A 269 23.78 10.73 -4.91
CA ALA A 269 24.62 9.57 -4.66
C ALA A 269 23.87 8.48 -3.90
N PRO A 270 24.12 7.19 -4.22
CA PRO A 270 23.41 6.08 -3.59
C PRO A 270 23.82 5.84 -2.13
N ASN A 271 24.94 6.38 -1.64
CA ASN A 271 25.35 6.21 -0.25
C ASN A 271 25.81 7.54 0.39
N VAL A 272 24.94 8.16 1.18
CA VAL A 272 25.23 9.43 1.86
C VAL A 272 24.83 9.38 3.33
N HIS A 273 25.73 9.89 4.18
CA HIS A 273 25.51 10.02 5.61
C HIS A 273 25.59 11.48 6.05
N ILE A 274 24.45 12.05 6.46
CA ILE A 274 24.31 13.42 6.97
C ILE A 274 24.10 13.33 8.48
N VAL A 275 25.14 13.62 9.27
CA VAL A 275 25.17 13.31 10.70
C VAL A 275 25.53 14.52 11.57
N ASN A 276 24.71 14.86 12.56
CA ASN A 276 25.00 15.89 13.56
C ASN A 276 25.34 17.28 12.98
N ASN A 277 24.74 17.66 11.85
CA ASN A 277 24.93 18.98 11.24
C ASN A 277 23.88 19.98 11.74
N ARG A 278 24.18 21.27 11.63
CA ARG A 278 23.25 22.38 11.82
C ARG A 278 22.97 23.02 10.47
N ILE A 279 21.78 22.80 9.92
CA ILE A 279 21.36 23.23 8.58
C ILE A 279 20.28 24.31 8.73
N LEU A 280 20.71 25.57 8.68
CA LEU A 280 19.94 26.70 9.20
C LEU A 280 19.69 27.78 8.14
N ASN A 281 18.44 28.22 7.98
CA ASN A 281 18.08 29.41 7.20
C ASN A 281 18.59 29.40 5.75
N ASN A 282 18.68 28.23 5.12
CA ASN A 282 19.03 28.14 3.70
C ASN A 282 17.78 28.37 2.86
N THR A 283 17.98 28.89 1.65
CA THR A 283 16.87 29.24 0.77
C THR A 283 17.04 28.65 -0.61
N THR A 284 15.92 28.19 -1.16
CA THR A 284 15.80 27.91 -2.59
C THR A 284 14.99 29.01 -3.24
N GLN A 285 15.16 29.14 -4.55
CA GLN A 285 14.32 29.98 -5.40
C GLN A 285 14.24 29.33 -6.78
N SER A 286 13.03 29.03 -7.24
CA SER A 286 12.78 28.48 -8.57
C SER A 286 11.53 29.10 -9.18
N THR A 287 11.39 29.07 -10.50
CA THR A 287 10.15 29.50 -11.18
C THR A 287 9.08 28.40 -11.26
N ARG A 288 9.44 27.15 -10.95
CA ARG A 288 8.51 26.01 -10.94
C ARG A 288 8.57 25.26 -9.63
N TYR A 289 9.61 24.46 -9.40
CA TYR A 289 9.74 23.66 -8.18
C TYR A 289 11.02 23.92 -7.39
N SER A 290 10.88 23.87 -6.08
CA SER A 290 12.02 23.78 -5.16
C SER A 290 11.91 22.54 -4.29
N PHE A 291 13.03 21.88 -4.02
CA PHE A 291 13.06 20.60 -3.32
C PHE A 291 14.06 20.57 -2.16
N GLY A 292 13.63 20.07 -1.00
CA GLY A 292 14.54 19.71 0.08
C GLY A 292 15.38 20.87 0.61
N MET A 293 14.78 22.03 0.93
CA MET A 293 15.47 23.31 1.15
C MET A 293 16.61 23.21 2.17
N GLY A 294 16.44 22.37 3.20
CA GLY A 294 17.53 21.88 4.03
C GLY A 294 18.34 20.78 3.35
N VAL A 295 17.71 19.60 3.20
CA VAL A 295 18.31 18.39 2.62
C VAL A 295 17.42 17.82 1.51
N PHE A 296 18.00 17.57 0.35
CA PHE A 296 17.41 16.81 -0.75
C PHE A 296 18.25 15.56 -1.04
N LEU A 297 17.63 14.38 -0.99
CA LEU A 297 18.21 13.10 -1.39
C LEU A 297 17.37 12.49 -2.51
N MET A 298 18.03 12.06 -3.58
CA MET A 298 17.44 11.32 -4.68
C MET A 298 18.30 10.10 -5.01
N ASN A 299 17.66 8.96 -5.31
CA ASN A 299 18.35 7.69 -5.59
C ASN A 299 19.25 7.20 -4.44
N ALA A 300 19.01 7.67 -3.21
CA ALA A 300 19.72 7.19 -2.05
C ALA A 300 19.33 5.73 -1.79
N ALA A 301 20.32 4.90 -1.49
CA ALA A 301 20.21 3.48 -1.21
C ALA A 301 21.18 3.11 -0.08
N ASN A 302 21.54 1.83 0.03
CA ASN A 302 22.69 1.35 0.81
C ASN A 302 22.73 1.84 2.27
N GLU A 303 21.59 1.85 2.94
CA GLU A 303 21.45 2.35 4.32
C GLU A 303 21.88 3.81 4.52
N SER A 304 21.61 4.70 3.55
CA SER A 304 21.84 6.13 3.69
C SER A 304 21.19 6.69 4.97
N ARG A 305 21.88 7.61 5.66
CA ARG A 305 21.52 8.01 7.04
C ARG A 305 21.44 9.51 7.20
N ILE A 306 20.33 10.00 7.76
CA ILE A 306 20.16 11.38 8.22
C ILE A 306 19.96 11.33 9.73
N ILE A 307 21.01 11.60 10.52
CA ILE A 307 21.00 11.35 11.98
C ILE A 307 21.43 12.55 12.80
N GLY A 308 20.66 12.91 13.84
CA GLY A 308 21.10 13.86 14.86
C GLY A 308 21.25 15.31 14.38
N ASN A 309 20.69 15.65 13.21
CA ASN A 309 20.82 16.99 12.64
C ASN A 309 19.79 17.97 13.23
N ILE A 310 20.14 19.26 13.22
CA ILE A 310 19.22 20.37 13.50
C ILE A 310 18.94 21.06 12.17
N ILE A 311 17.71 20.95 11.66
CA ILE A 311 17.29 21.48 10.36
C ILE A 311 16.19 22.51 10.59
N THR A 312 16.52 23.79 10.47
CA THR A 312 15.57 24.85 10.84
C THR A 312 15.63 26.12 10.01
N GLY A 313 14.47 26.76 9.82
CA GLY A 313 14.35 28.03 9.14
C GLY A 313 14.59 27.96 7.63
N ASN A 314 14.69 26.76 7.05
CA ASN A 314 14.91 26.60 5.63
C ASN A 314 13.58 26.83 4.89
N LYS A 315 13.63 27.55 3.76
CA LYS A 315 12.43 27.99 3.06
C LYS A 315 12.60 28.18 1.56
N ASP A 316 11.50 28.10 0.83
CA ASP A 316 11.43 28.63 -0.53
C ASP A 316 11.21 30.15 -0.50
N THR A 317 11.62 30.84 -1.56
CA THR A 317 11.41 32.28 -1.77
C THR A 317 10.81 32.62 -3.14
N GLY A 318 10.52 31.65 -4.01
CA GLY A 318 10.03 31.98 -5.36
C GLY A 318 9.20 30.95 -6.16
N GLY A 319 9.00 29.71 -5.70
CA GLY A 319 8.30 28.66 -6.47
C GLY A 319 7.40 27.74 -5.64
N GLU A 320 6.87 26.67 -6.27
CA GLU A 320 6.12 25.61 -5.57
C GLU A 320 7.11 24.68 -4.84
N GLY A 321 7.24 24.83 -3.51
CA GLY A 321 8.24 24.11 -2.72
C GLY A 321 7.75 22.79 -2.12
N ALA A 322 8.59 21.74 -2.12
CA ALA A 322 8.33 20.50 -1.38
C ALA A 322 9.49 20.08 -0.46
N GLY A 323 9.17 19.69 0.78
CA GLY A 323 10.13 19.18 1.75
C GLY A 323 11.09 20.23 2.32
N GLY A 324 10.55 21.28 2.95
CA GLY A 324 11.36 22.37 3.53
C GLY A 324 12.51 21.95 4.44
N GLY A 325 12.32 20.94 5.27
CA GLY A 325 13.38 20.33 6.06
C GLY A 325 14.15 19.29 5.24
N ILE A 326 13.50 18.15 5.00
CA ILE A 326 14.05 16.98 4.31
C ILE A 326 13.10 16.55 3.20
N PHE A 327 13.64 16.31 2.01
CA PHE A 327 12.93 15.60 0.96
C PHE A 327 13.76 14.41 0.47
N ILE A 328 13.17 13.21 0.55
CA ILE A 328 13.71 11.95 0.04
C ILE A 328 12.83 11.50 -1.14
N ARG A 329 13.45 11.32 -2.30
CA ARG A 329 12.76 10.94 -3.54
C ARG A 329 13.40 9.71 -4.17
N GLU A 330 12.60 8.78 -4.70
CA GLU A 330 13.08 7.65 -5.51
C GLU A 330 14.22 6.88 -4.82
N SER A 331 14.11 6.69 -3.50
CA SER A 331 15.21 6.19 -2.65
C SER A 331 14.77 4.97 -1.85
N SER A 332 15.69 4.07 -1.55
CA SER A 332 15.44 2.88 -0.73
C SER A 332 16.30 2.87 0.53
N ASP A 333 15.81 2.23 1.58
CA ASP A 333 16.55 1.93 2.81
C ASP A 333 17.17 3.17 3.51
N VAL A 334 16.48 4.32 3.46
CA VAL A 334 16.93 5.55 4.14
C VAL A 334 16.47 5.57 5.59
N LEU A 335 17.40 5.80 6.52
CA LEU A 335 17.13 6.01 7.95
C LEU A 335 17.20 7.49 8.32
N VAL A 336 16.09 8.03 8.83
CA VAL A 336 16.00 9.37 9.41
C VAL A 336 15.78 9.25 10.91
N GLU A 337 16.81 9.55 11.70
CA GLU A 337 16.81 9.28 13.14
C GLU A 337 17.30 10.46 14.00
N LYS A 338 16.65 10.73 15.14
CA LYS A 338 17.12 11.69 16.16
C LYS A 338 17.35 13.12 15.66
N ASN A 339 16.69 13.51 14.57
CA ASN A 339 16.78 14.86 14.04
C ASN A 339 15.78 15.79 14.72
N VAL A 340 16.14 17.08 14.75
CA VAL A 340 15.25 18.18 15.11
C VAL A 340 14.94 18.97 13.85
N ILE A 341 13.70 18.85 13.36
CA ILE A 341 13.23 19.47 12.11
C ILE A 341 12.16 20.49 12.47
N GLU A 342 12.51 21.78 12.42
CA GLU A 342 11.62 22.81 12.95
C GLU A 342 11.63 24.16 12.24
N ASN A 343 10.51 24.87 12.27
CA ASN A 343 10.37 26.21 11.69
C ASN A 343 10.77 26.27 10.20
N ASN A 344 10.65 25.17 9.47
CA ASN A 344 10.81 25.19 8.01
C ASN A 344 9.48 25.60 7.38
N ASN A 345 9.52 26.22 6.20
CA ASN A 345 8.34 26.76 5.53
C ASN A 345 8.44 26.55 4.01
N THR A 346 7.47 25.84 3.44
CA THR A 346 7.33 25.56 1.99
C THR A 346 5.88 25.30 1.64
N ASP A 347 5.57 25.00 0.38
CA ASP A 347 4.21 24.69 -0.03
C ASP A 347 3.75 23.30 0.46
N ARG A 348 4.56 22.24 0.27
CA ARG A 348 4.16 20.85 0.54
C ARG A 348 5.16 20.08 1.42
N GLY A 349 4.67 19.20 2.30
CA GLY A 349 5.46 18.17 3.01
C GLY A 349 6.62 18.74 3.85
N VAL A 350 6.39 19.83 4.58
CA VAL A 350 7.44 20.82 4.93
C VAL A 350 8.49 20.31 5.92
N GLY A 351 8.12 19.46 6.87
CA GLY A 351 9.11 18.88 7.78
C GLY A 351 9.94 17.81 7.06
N LEU A 352 9.28 16.71 6.71
CA LEU A 352 9.88 15.58 6.02
C LEU A 352 8.89 15.04 4.98
N LEU A 353 9.34 14.94 3.73
CA LEU A 353 8.58 14.29 2.66
C LEU A 353 9.34 13.08 2.12
N ALA A 354 8.63 11.96 1.98
CA ALA A 354 9.07 10.82 1.18
C ALA A 354 8.18 10.67 -0.07
N TYR A 355 8.80 10.56 -1.25
CA TYR A 355 8.13 10.37 -2.52
C TYR A 355 8.73 9.18 -3.29
N GLU A 356 7.92 8.20 -3.64
CA GLU A 356 8.38 6.95 -4.30
C GLU A 356 9.60 6.31 -3.59
N ALA A 357 9.56 6.27 -2.26
CA ALA A 357 10.71 5.88 -1.45
C ALA A 357 10.36 4.81 -0.40
N ARG A 358 11.40 4.21 0.19
CA ARG A 358 11.32 3.36 1.39
C ARG A 358 12.12 3.99 2.52
N VAL A 359 11.45 4.46 3.57
CA VAL A 359 12.07 5.28 4.63
C VAL A 359 11.67 4.81 6.03
N ILE A 360 12.65 4.73 6.94
CA ILE A 360 12.41 4.59 8.38
C ILE A 360 12.61 5.96 9.02
N VAL A 361 11.58 6.47 9.69
CA VAL A 361 11.60 7.75 10.41
C VAL A 361 11.41 7.46 11.89
N GLN A 362 12.48 7.58 12.69
CA GLN A 362 12.43 7.25 14.11
C GLN A 362 13.07 8.25 15.07
N ASP A 363 12.52 8.37 16.28
CA ASP A 363 13.08 9.18 17.36
C ASP A 363 13.31 10.67 16.98
N ASN A 364 12.58 11.20 15.98
CA ASN A 364 12.73 12.58 15.54
C ASN A 364 11.77 13.53 16.28
N THR A 365 12.17 14.79 16.38
CA THR A 365 11.28 15.89 16.76
C THR A 365 10.97 16.74 15.53
N VAL A 366 9.72 16.71 15.08
CA VAL A 366 9.23 17.47 13.92
C VAL A 366 8.21 18.50 14.41
N ARG A 367 8.57 19.78 14.43
CA ARG A 367 7.70 20.79 15.04
C ARG A 367 7.69 22.15 14.37
N ASN A 368 6.55 22.85 14.46
CA ASN A 368 6.39 24.22 13.97
C ASN A 368 6.76 24.40 12.49
N ASN A 369 6.61 23.36 11.67
CA ASN A 369 6.79 23.47 10.23
C ASN A 369 5.46 23.89 9.57
N VAL A 370 5.54 24.74 8.54
CA VAL A 370 4.36 25.41 7.95
C VAL A 370 4.26 25.10 6.47
N ALA A 371 3.18 24.43 6.06
CA ALA A 371 2.82 24.10 4.69
C ALA A 371 1.77 25.07 4.16
N ASP A 372 2.09 25.81 3.11
CA ASP A 372 1.13 26.70 2.46
C ASP A 372 0.07 25.93 1.66
N VAL A 373 0.31 24.64 1.42
CA VAL A 373 -0.58 23.73 0.72
C VAL A 373 -0.87 22.52 1.62
N TRP A 374 -0.06 21.45 1.58
CA TRP A 374 -0.43 20.14 2.16
C TRP A 374 0.71 19.55 3.01
N GLY A 375 0.40 18.83 4.10
CA GLY A 375 1.39 18.08 4.89
C GLY A 375 2.36 18.95 5.70
N GLY A 376 1.96 19.36 6.90
CA GLY A 376 2.75 20.27 7.74
C GLY A 376 3.97 19.63 8.39
N GLY A 377 3.85 18.39 8.89
CA GLY A 377 4.93 17.69 9.60
C GLY A 377 5.64 16.64 8.74
N ILE A 378 5.13 15.41 8.74
CA ILE A 378 5.68 14.27 7.99
C ILE A 378 4.69 13.83 6.91
N ALA A 379 5.14 13.73 5.67
CA ALA A 379 4.32 13.33 4.53
C ALA A 379 4.88 12.08 3.83
N ASN A 380 3.98 11.16 3.48
CA ASN A 380 4.24 9.96 2.68
C ASN A 380 3.43 10.04 1.38
N GLN A 381 4.12 10.01 0.24
CA GLN A 381 3.51 9.96 -1.09
C GLN A 381 4.11 8.80 -1.89
N TYR A 382 3.28 7.87 -2.38
CA TYR A 382 3.76 6.71 -3.17
C TYR A 382 4.86 5.88 -2.50
N SER A 383 4.97 5.97 -1.17
CA SER A 383 6.12 5.45 -0.43
C SER A 383 5.72 4.39 0.58
N THR A 384 6.71 3.60 0.99
CA THR A 384 6.62 2.70 2.15
C THR A 384 7.36 3.35 3.33
N MET A 385 6.65 3.64 4.42
CA MET A 385 7.27 4.27 5.61
C MET A 385 6.98 3.52 6.91
N LEU A 386 8.02 3.41 7.76
CA LEU A 386 7.87 3.15 9.19
C LEU A 386 8.13 4.46 9.94
N ILE A 387 7.10 4.99 10.59
CA ILE A 387 7.16 6.22 11.38
C ILE A 387 7.02 5.81 12.83
N GLN A 388 8.12 5.80 13.59
CA GLN A 388 8.09 5.32 14.98
C GLN A 388 8.75 6.22 16.01
N ASN A 389 8.20 6.28 17.23
CA ASN A 389 8.80 7.03 18.34
C ASN A 389 9.08 8.52 18.04
N ASN A 390 8.31 9.15 17.15
CA ASN A 390 8.51 10.56 16.80
C ASN A 390 7.60 11.47 17.64
N LEU A 391 8.09 12.69 17.89
CA LEU A 391 7.31 13.79 18.43
C LEU A 391 6.93 14.74 17.28
N VAL A 392 5.65 14.78 16.91
CA VAL A 392 5.13 15.60 15.81
C VAL A 392 4.19 16.66 16.38
N SER A 393 4.62 17.92 16.40
CA SER A 393 3.86 18.94 17.14
C SER A 393 3.88 20.36 16.58
N GLY A 394 2.77 21.09 16.71
CA GLY A 394 2.71 22.50 16.30
C GLY A 394 2.90 22.73 14.80
N ASN A 395 2.86 21.68 13.97
CA ASN A 395 2.96 21.81 12.52
C ASN A 395 1.61 22.24 11.93
N SER A 396 1.63 22.99 10.83
CA SER A 396 0.43 23.52 10.22
C SER A 396 0.40 23.33 8.71
N ALA A 397 -0.77 23.00 8.16
CA ALA A 397 -1.02 22.99 6.71
C ALA A 397 -2.31 23.77 6.38
N VAL A 398 -2.34 24.44 5.22
CA VAL A 398 -3.54 25.16 4.77
C VAL A 398 -4.68 24.19 4.40
N HIS A 399 -4.36 23.03 3.84
CA HIS A 399 -5.38 22.03 3.46
C HIS A 399 -5.41 20.83 4.42
N PHE A 400 -4.66 19.76 4.12
CA PHE A 400 -4.76 18.50 4.86
C PHE A 400 -3.46 18.16 5.59
N GLY A 401 -3.57 17.35 6.65
CA GLY A 401 -2.42 16.69 7.27
C GLY A 401 -1.50 17.63 8.02
N GLY A 402 -2.01 18.33 9.03
CA GLY A 402 -1.21 19.28 9.82
C GLY A 402 0.03 18.61 10.43
N GLY A 403 -0.16 17.47 11.09
CA GLY A 403 0.91 16.66 11.65
C GLY A 403 1.46 15.62 10.66
N LEU A 404 0.61 14.71 10.21
CA LEU A 404 0.95 13.60 9.31
C LEU A 404 0.08 13.63 8.05
N GLU A 405 0.66 13.28 6.91
CA GLU A 405 -0.06 13.16 5.65
C GLU A 405 0.33 11.88 4.89
N PHE A 406 -0.68 11.19 4.35
CA PHE A 406 -0.55 9.95 3.59
C PHE A 406 -1.39 10.05 2.31
N ILE A 407 -0.72 10.04 1.16
CA ILE A 407 -1.34 10.14 -0.17
C ILE A 407 -0.86 9.00 -1.04
N GLU A 408 -1.79 8.23 -1.60
CA GLU A 408 -1.51 7.11 -2.52
C GLU A 408 -0.36 6.22 -2.03
N VAL A 409 -0.40 5.88 -0.74
CA VAL A 409 0.68 5.16 -0.08
C VAL A 409 0.73 3.71 -0.55
N THR A 410 1.95 3.18 -0.71
CA THR A 410 2.13 1.73 -0.78
C THR A 410 1.91 1.11 0.58
N SER A 411 2.50 1.65 1.65
CA SER A 411 2.27 1.20 3.03
C SER A 411 2.79 2.22 4.05
N ALA A 412 2.10 2.36 5.18
CA ALA A 412 2.63 3.14 6.30
C ALA A 412 2.33 2.44 7.64
N LEU A 413 3.39 2.15 8.40
CA LEU A 413 3.28 1.70 9.79
C LEU A 413 3.67 2.85 10.71
N VAL A 414 2.70 3.39 11.44
CA VAL A 414 2.85 4.54 12.33
C VAL A 414 2.75 4.03 13.76
N GLN A 415 3.85 4.01 14.51
CA GLN A 415 3.91 3.36 15.83
C GLN A 415 4.51 4.23 16.93
N ASN A 416 3.94 4.21 18.14
CA ASN A 416 4.50 4.92 19.30
C ASN A 416 4.76 6.42 19.09
N ASN A 417 4.04 7.09 18.20
CA ASN A 417 4.23 8.52 17.99
C ASN A 417 3.33 9.33 18.92
N ILE A 418 3.80 10.52 19.28
CA ILE A 418 3.00 11.53 19.96
C ILE A 418 2.75 12.66 18.96
N VAL A 419 1.51 12.79 18.48
CA VAL A 419 1.10 13.74 17.46
C VAL A 419 0.13 14.75 18.08
N PHE A 420 0.60 15.97 18.35
CA PHE A 420 -0.22 16.93 19.09
C PHE A 420 -0.07 18.40 18.69
N GLY A 421 -1.14 19.18 18.89
CA GLY A 421 -1.08 20.62 18.65
C GLY A 421 -0.86 21.01 17.19
N ASN A 422 -1.07 20.09 16.25
CA ASN A 422 -0.93 20.36 14.82
C ASN A 422 -2.25 20.91 14.25
N SER A 423 -2.20 21.68 13.17
CA SER A 423 -3.36 22.38 12.60
C SER A 423 -3.50 22.17 11.10
N ALA A 424 -4.73 21.97 10.63
CA ALA A 424 -5.08 21.91 9.21
C ALA A 424 -6.23 22.88 8.90
N GLY A 425 -6.12 23.67 7.82
CA GLY A 425 -7.23 24.55 7.37
C GLY A 425 -8.37 23.78 6.69
N ALA A 426 -8.19 22.51 6.34
CA ALA A 426 -9.27 21.56 6.07
C ALA A 426 -9.32 20.48 7.16
N SER A 427 -9.05 19.22 6.83
CA SER A 427 -9.21 18.05 7.73
C SER A 427 -7.88 17.41 8.11
N GLY A 428 -7.86 16.58 9.15
CA GLY A 428 -6.68 15.80 9.52
C GLY A 428 -5.60 16.66 10.17
N GLY A 429 -5.97 17.46 11.18
CA GLY A 429 -5.01 18.23 11.97
C GLY A 429 -3.89 17.34 12.51
N GLY A 430 -4.24 16.18 13.08
CA GLY A 430 -3.30 15.14 13.49
C GLY A 430 -2.77 14.36 12.29
N ALA A 431 -3.66 13.68 11.56
CA ALA A 431 -3.32 12.92 10.37
C ALA A 431 -4.39 13.00 9.27
N ALA A 432 -3.96 13.09 8.01
CA ALA A 432 -4.81 12.92 6.84
C ALA A 432 -4.37 11.71 6.01
N CYS A 433 -5.29 10.80 5.73
CA CYS A 433 -5.10 9.57 4.96
C CYS A 433 -6.05 9.56 3.77
N ALA A 434 -5.65 10.21 2.68
CA ALA A 434 -6.50 10.35 1.50
C ALA A 434 -5.67 10.40 0.22
N GLY A 435 -6.21 9.90 -0.88
CA GLY A 435 -5.72 10.17 -2.23
C GLY A 435 -5.79 11.68 -2.56
N PRO A 436 -5.40 12.08 -3.79
CA PRO A 436 -5.53 13.45 -4.24
C PRO A 436 -7.02 13.89 -4.21
N PRO A 437 -7.34 15.16 -3.91
CA PRO A 437 -8.68 15.71 -4.05
C PRO A 437 -9.20 15.49 -5.46
N GLU A 438 -10.50 15.21 -5.59
CA GLU A 438 -11.21 14.85 -6.84
C GLU A 438 -11.25 15.97 -7.91
N ASN A 439 -10.39 16.98 -7.85
CA ASN A 439 -10.37 18.08 -8.81
C ASN A 439 -9.06 18.91 -8.84
N LEU A 440 -7.94 18.38 -8.34
CA LEU A 440 -6.67 19.12 -8.33
C LEU A 440 -5.54 18.28 -8.96
N ALA A 441 -5.12 18.70 -10.17
CA ALA A 441 -3.95 18.19 -10.88
C ALA A 441 -2.63 18.66 -10.23
N LEU A 442 -2.39 18.27 -8.97
CA LEU A 442 -1.24 18.71 -8.17
C LEU A 442 -0.42 17.54 -7.61
N HIS A 443 -0.29 16.45 -8.37
CA HIS A 443 0.83 15.54 -8.16
C HIS A 443 2.14 16.32 -8.33
N LEU A 444 3.15 16.04 -7.50
CA LEU A 444 4.52 16.39 -7.87
C LEU A 444 4.75 15.75 -9.23
N PRO A 445 5.04 16.53 -10.29
CA PRO A 445 5.19 15.92 -11.60
C PRO A 445 6.41 15.00 -11.61
N PRO A 446 6.42 14.00 -12.50
CA PRO A 446 7.66 13.31 -12.85
C PRO A 446 8.70 14.36 -13.23
N LEU A 447 9.94 14.19 -12.76
CA LEU A 447 11.04 15.07 -13.15
C LEU A 447 11.16 15.08 -14.68
N PRO A 448 11.59 16.19 -15.30
CA PRO A 448 12.03 16.14 -16.70
C PRO A 448 13.03 14.98 -16.87
N ASP A 449 12.91 14.24 -17.97
CA ASP A 449 13.57 12.95 -18.20
C ASP A 449 15.08 12.97 -17.87
N LEU A 450 15.42 12.64 -16.63
CA LEU A 450 16.79 12.46 -16.15
C LEU A 450 17.26 11.04 -16.47
N ASP A 451 16.91 10.51 -17.64
CA ASP A 451 17.21 9.14 -18.08
C ASP A 451 18.70 8.77 -17.96
N ARG A 452 19.60 9.76 -18.03
CA ARG A 452 21.05 9.58 -17.79
C ARG A 452 21.43 9.25 -16.34
N PHE A 453 20.48 9.31 -15.41
CA PHE A 453 20.65 9.22 -13.96
C PHE A 453 19.69 8.22 -13.30
N LYS A 454 18.79 7.60 -14.08
CA LYS A 454 17.90 6.53 -13.63
C LYS A 454 18.70 5.23 -13.50
N LEU A 455 19.10 4.88 -12.27
CA LEU A 455 19.45 3.50 -11.96
C LEU A 455 18.16 2.68 -11.84
N GLN A 456 18.14 1.51 -12.48
CA GLN A 456 17.10 0.50 -12.30
C GLN A 456 16.89 0.23 -10.80
N ARG A 457 15.63 0.23 -10.36
CA ARG A 457 15.18 -0.08 -8.98
C ARG A 457 15.97 -1.27 -8.41
N ALA A 458 16.95 -0.99 -7.55
CA ALA A 458 17.60 -2.01 -6.75
C ALA A 458 16.65 -2.42 -5.61
N SER A 459 15.76 -3.36 -5.92
CA SER A 459 15.00 -4.13 -4.93
C SER A 459 15.96 -5.13 -4.27
N THR A 460 16.68 -4.74 -3.22
CA THR A 460 17.39 -5.69 -2.36
C THR A 460 17.60 -5.17 -0.94
N SER A 461 16.63 -5.35 -0.05
CA SER A 461 16.88 -5.83 1.33
C SER A 461 15.58 -6.33 1.97
N ALA A 462 15.67 -7.39 2.78
CA ALA A 462 14.54 -8.03 3.45
C ALA A 462 13.80 -7.03 4.35
N SER A 463 12.57 -6.64 4.00
CA SER A 463 11.92 -5.49 4.62
C SER A 463 11.43 -5.77 6.05
N THR A 464 11.90 -4.96 7.00
CA THR A 464 11.36 -4.81 8.36
C THR A 464 10.03 -4.05 8.41
N ILE A 465 9.49 -3.63 7.26
CA ILE A 465 8.25 -2.83 7.15
C ILE A 465 7.25 -3.69 6.35
N PRO A 466 6.12 -4.09 6.95
CA PRO A 466 5.14 -4.93 6.26
C PRO A 466 4.46 -4.17 5.12
N GLU A 467 4.32 -4.82 3.96
CA GLU A 467 3.55 -4.32 2.82
C GLU A 467 2.07 -4.64 3.04
N LEU A 468 1.33 -3.65 3.55
CA LEU A 468 -0.06 -3.77 3.97
C LEU A 468 -1.05 -3.09 3.02
N ASN A 469 -0.59 -2.29 2.04
CA ASN A 469 -1.46 -1.44 1.20
C ASN A 469 -2.44 -0.60 2.04
N ALA A 470 -1.97 -0.15 3.20
CA ALA A 470 -2.76 0.50 4.25
C ALA A 470 -1.89 1.44 5.10
N VAL A 471 -2.56 2.34 5.83
CA VAL A 471 -1.97 3.10 6.94
C VAL A 471 -2.38 2.43 8.25
N VAL A 472 -1.41 2.03 9.07
CA VAL A 472 -1.66 1.40 10.37
C VAL A 472 -1.11 2.30 11.47
N PHE A 473 -2.00 2.91 12.23
CA PHE A 473 -1.69 3.57 13.50
C PHE A 473 -1.73 2.53 14.61
N MET A 474 -0.58 2.20 15.19
CA MET A 474 -0.51 1.29 16.33
C MET A 474 0.18 1.93 17.53
N ASN A 475 -0.50 1.98 18.67
CA ASN A 475 0.05 2.58 19.90
C ASN A 475 0.47 4.05 19.74
N ASN A 476 -0.34 4.88 19.06
CA ASN A 476 -0.07 6.31 18.95
C ASN A 476 -0.94 7.11 19.91
N THR A 477 -0.45 8.29 20.32
CA THR A 477 -1.24 9.29 21.03
C THR A 477 -1.44 10.49 20.10
N ILE A 478 -2.67 10.69 19.62
CA ILE A 478 -3.06 11.76 18.69
C ILE A 478 -4.05 12.68 19.41
N THR A 479 -3.58 13.86 19.84
CA THR A 479 -4.35 14.72 20.76
C THR A 479 -4.14 16.20 20.53
N ALA A 480 -5.10 17.04 20.92
CA ALA A 480 -4.99 18.50 20.85
C ALA A 480 -4.68 19.06 19.44
N ASN A 481 -4.99 18.30 18.38
CA ASN A 481 -4.86 18.78 17.01
C ASN A 481 -6.12 19.53 16.56
N LYS A 482 -5.98 20.42 15.58
CA LYS A 482 -7.05 21.30 15.11
C LYS A 482 -7.29 21.14 13.61
N ALA A 483 -8.55 21.16 13.22
CA ALA A 483 -8.97 21.17 11.81
C ALA A 483 -10.10 22.18 11.63
N GLU A 484 -10.08 23.01 10.59
CA GLU A 484 -11.18 23.97 10.33
C GLU A 484 -12.36 23.35 9.56
N HIS A 485 -12.27 22.08 9.17
CA HIS A 485 -13.33 21.41 8.42
C HIS A 485 -14.62 21.20 9.25
N PRO A 486 -15.80 21.52 8.67
CA PRO A 486 -17.07 21.54 9.40
C PRO A 486 -17.65 20.15 9.71
N GLN A 487 -17.05 19.07 9.21
CA GLN A 487 -17.61 17.71 9.36
C GLN A 487 -16.90 16.87 10.45
N GLY A 488 -15.67 17.22 10.87
CA GLY A 488 -14.91 16.50 11.89
C GLY A 488 -13.51 16.11 11.41
N GLY A 489 -12.90 15.13 12.09
CA GLY A 489 -11.63 14.50 11.68
C GLY A 489 -10.39 15.30 12.02
N ALA A 490 -10.42 16.07 13.12
CA ALA A 490 -9.26 16.82 13.58
C ALA A 490 -8.11 15.90 14.05
N GLY A 491 -8.45 14.72 14.61
CA GLY A 491 -7.48 13.69 14.93
C GLY A 491 -7.02 12.96 13.67
N ILE A 492 -7.94 12.20 13.06
CA ILE A 492 -7.68 11.45 11.82
C ILE A 492 -8.79 11.72 10.81
N TYR A 493 -8.40 12.03 9.58
CA TYR A 493 -9.31 12.10 8.43
C TYR A 493 -8.92 11.03 7.40
N ALA A 494 -9.89 10.26 6.93
CA ALA A 494 -9.69 9.22 5.93
C ALA A 494 -10.78 9.24 4.85
N ARG A 495 -10.48 8.72 3.67
CA ARG A 495 -11.41 8.71 2.53
C ARG A 495 -11.38 7.43 1.71
N ASP A 496 -10.22 7.05 1.19
CA ASP A 496 -10.06 6.09 0.08
C ASP A 496 -8.88 5.13 0.27
N ILE A 497 -8.14 5.27 1.38
CA ILE A 497 -7.02 4.40 1.73
C ILE A 497 -7.44 3.59 2.98
N PRO A 498 -7.23 2.27 3.03
CA PRO A 498 -7.46 1.51 4.25
C PRO A 498 -6.63 2.05 5.43
N VAL A 499 -7.31 2.41 6.52
CA VAL A 499 -6.70 2.92 7.76
C VAL A 499 -7.07 2.01 8.92
N TYR A 500 -6.06 1.50 9.63
CA TYR A 500 -6.24 0.73 10.86
C TYR A 500 -5.75 1.55 12.05
N VAL A 501 -6.61 1.74 13.04
CA VAL A 501 -6.27 2.41 14.30
C VAL A 501 -6.31 1.36 15.41
N VAL A 502 -5.15 1.00 15.94
CA VAL A 502 -4.96 -0.13 16.86
C VAL A 502 -4.25 0.37 18.11
N ASN A 503 -4.68 -0.04 19.30
CA ASN A 503 -4.03 0.32 20.56
C ASN A 503 -3.77 1.82 20.73
N SER A 504 -4.52 2.70 20.08
CA SER A 504 -4.17 4.12 19.96
C SER A 504 -5.14 4.98 20.76
N ILE A 505 -4.69 6.17 21.16
CA ILE A 505 -5.54 7.17 21.81
C ILE A 505 -5.74 8.32 20.83
N VAL A 506 -6.99 8.61 20.47
CA VAL A 506 -7.39 9.74 19.64
C VAL A 506 -8.38 10.60 20.43
N TRP A 507 -7.85 11.61 21.12
CA TRP A 507 -8.61 12.31 22.16
C TRP A 507 -8.35 13.81 22.18
N GLY A 508 -9.38 14.64 22.38
CA GLY A 508 -9.24 16.07 22.60
C GLY A 508 -8.77 16.83 21.36
N ASN A 509 -9.06 16.33 20.15
CA ASN A 509 -8.83 17.06 18.91
C ASN A 509 -10.07 17.93 18.59
N GLU A 510 -9.85 19.12 18.04
CA GLU A 510 -10.89 20.14 17.86
C GLU A 510 -11.19 20.43 16.39
N SER A 511 -12.47 20.34 16.02
CA SER A 511 -13.01 20.81 14.74
C SER A 511 -14.31 21.60 14.95
N PRO A 512 -14.67 22.53 14.04
CA PRO A 512 -15.96 23.25 14.07
C PRO A 512 -17.21 22.37 13.94
N SER A 513 -17.07 21.05 13.76
CA SER A 513 -18.18 20.12 13.63
C SER A 513 -19.02 20.05 14.90
N ALA A 514 -20.34 20.01 14.76
CA ALA A 514 -21.28 19.90 15.89
C ALA A 514 -21.11 18.60 16.68
N THR A 515 -20.60 17.53 16.05
CA THR A 515 -20.32 16.24 16.68
C THR A 515 -18.86 16.10 17.13
N ASN A 516 -17.97 17.00 16.70
CA ASN A 516 -16.52 16.96 16.92
C ASN A 516 -15.90 15.56 16.80
N GLN A 517 -16.31 14.78 15.79
CA GLN A 517 -15.81 13.43 15.59
C GLN A 517 -14.28 13.42 15.44
N GLN A 518 -13.61 12.64 16.29
CA GLN A 518 -12.15 12.55 16.33
C GLN A 518 -11.56 11.92 15.06
N ILE A 519 -12.27 10.91 14.56
CA ILE A 519 -11.95 10.17 13.34
C ILE A 519 -13.09 10.39 12.36
N TRP A 520 -12.79 10.88 11.16
CA TRP A 520 -13.77 11.06 10.09
C TRP A 520 -13.40 10.18 8.89
N ASP A 521 -14.28 9.22 8.58
CA ASP A 521 -14.22 8.42 7.36
C ASP A 521 -15.22 8.99 6.35
N LYS A 522 -14.74 9.60 5.26
CA LYS A 522 -15.63 10.28 4.30
C LYS A 522 -16.62 9.33 3.62
N TYR A 523 -16.25 8.06 3.42
CA TYR A 523 -17.06 7.08 2.68
C TYR A 523 -17.52 5.89 3.55
N ASP A 524 -17.28 5.95 4.86
CA ASP A 524 -17.63 4.91 5.84
C ASP A 524 -17.21 3.49 5.43
N ASN A 525 -16.06 3.39 4.73
CA ASN A 525 -15.63 2.14 4.12
C ASN A 525 -14.13 1.85 4.25
N CYS A 526 -13.35 2.75 4.85
CA CYS A 526 -11.89 2.67 4.81
C CYS A 526 -11.22 2.66 6.19
N VAL A 527 -11.90 3.04 7.26
CA VAL A 527 -11.31 3.04 8.62
C VAL A 527 -11.79 1.86 9.46
N TYR A 528 -10.84 1.23 10.17
CA TYR A 528 -11.06 0.13 11.10
C TYR A 528 -10.37 0.44 12.44
N VAL A 529 -11.12 0.47 13.55
CA VAL A 529 -10.61 0.80 14.89
C VAL A 529 -10.65 -0.43 15.79
N TYR A 530 -9.53 -0.74 16.44
CA TYR A 530 -9.35 -1.89 17.31
C TYR A 530 -8.71 -1.46 18.63
N ASN A 531 -9.28 -1.89 19.77
CA ASN A 531 -8.71 -1.73 21.11
C ASN A 531 -8.08 -0.36 21.27
N SER A 532 -8.85 0.70 21.09
CA SER A 532 -8.37 2.08 21.04
C SER A 532 -9.31 2.97 21.83
N ASP A 533 -8.80 4.11 22.30
CA ASP A 533 -9.59 5.09 23.03
C ASP A 533 -9.86 6.29 22.12
N VAL A 534 -11.14 6.56 21.85
CA VAL A 534 -11.60 7.57 20.90
C VAL A 534 -12.68 8.41 21.56
N GLU A 535 -12.45 9.71 21.71
CA GLU A 535 -13.41 10.64 22.33
C GLU A 535 -14.74 10.68 21.55
N GLY A 536 -15.84 10.39 22.24
CA GLY A 536 -17.17 10.25 21.64
C GLY A 536 -17.39 8.92 20.90
N GLY A 537 -16.45 7.98 21.01
CA GLY A 537 -16.46 6.69 20.34
C GLY A 537 -16.22 6.76 18.83
N TYR A 538 -16.50 5.66 18.13
CA TYR A 538 -16.46 5.59 16.67
C TYR A 538 -17.64 4.76 16.15
N SER A 539 -18.42 5.31 15.21
CA SER A 539 -19.62 4.66 14.65
C SER A 539 -19.35 3.87 13.36
N GLY A 540 -18.12 3.92 12.86
CA GLY A 540 -17.64 3.05 11.78
C GLY A 540 -17.22 1.68 12.32
N MET A 541 -16.36 0.97 11.58
CA MET A 541 -15.92 -0.37 11.99
C MET A 541 -15.05 -0.33 13.25
N ALA A 542 -15.60 -0.76 14.39
CA ALA A 542 -15.02 -0.57 15.71
C ALA A 542 -15.08 -1.85 16.57
N PHE A 543 -13.96 -2.21 17.18
CA PHE A 543 -13.81 -3.37 18.05
C PHE A 543 -13.12 -2.98 19.36
N ASP A 544 -13.78 -3.21 20.50
CA ASP A 544 -13.27 -2.88 21.83
C ASP A 544 -12.77 -1.42 21.95
N VAL A 545 -13.57 -0.47 21.47
CA VAL A 545 -13.27 0.98 21.54
C VAL A 545 -13.74 1.55 22.88
N ILE A 546 -12.83 2.21 23.58
CA ILE A 546 -13.10 2.95 24.82
C ILE A 546 -13.49 4.38 24.44
N ASP A 547 -14.43 4.94 25.19
CA ASP A 547 -14.77 6.37 25.19
C ASP A 547 -14.71 6.87 26.64
N ALA A 548 -13.50 7.13 27.12
CA ALA A 548 -13.28 7.62 28.47
C ALA A 548 -12.02 8.47 28.53
N ASP A 549 -12.01 9.52 29.36
CA ASP A 549 -10.86 10.41 29.49
C ASP A 549 -9.55 9.61 29.72
N PRO A 550 -8.54 9.73 28.84
CA PRO A 550 -7.27 9.02 28.98
C PRO A 550 -6.48 9.45 30.23
N MET A 551 -6.84 10.56 30.87
CA MET A 551 -6.20 11.12 32.06
C MET A 551 -4.72 11.44 31.84
N PHE A 552 -4.43 12.26 30.82
CA PHE A 552 -3.06 12.68 30.49
C PHE A 552 -2.40 13.54 31.57
N LEU A 553 -1.11 13.30 31.80
CA LEU A 553 -0.24 14.03 32.72
C LEU A 553 0.89 14.76 31.97
N GLY A 554 0.95 16.07 32.19
CA GLY A 554 2.04 16.93 31.71
C GLY A 554 2.12 17.08 30.18
N PRO A 555 3.15 17.78 29.68
CA PRO A 555 3.25 18.13 28.25
C PRO A 555 3.66 16.97 27.32
N ARG A 556 3.89 15.78 27.89
CA ARG A 556 4.25 14.57 27.14
C ARG A 556 3.15 13.50 27.13
N TYR A 557 1.97 13.82 27.67
CA TYR A 557 0.78 12.96 27.63
C TYR A 557 1.01 11.56 28.22
N PHE A 558 1.68 11.49 29.38
CA PHE A 558 1.76 10.26 30.16
C PHE A 558 0.38 9.89 30.72
N LEU A 559 0.07 8.61 30.88
CA LEU A 559 -1.16 8.19 31.55
C LEU A 559 -1.06 8.37 33.08
N SER A 560 -2.12 8.87 33.70
CA SER A 560 -2.30 8.82 35.15
C SER A 560 -2.51 7.38 35.63
N SER A 561 -2.25 7.11 36.91
CA SER A 561 -2.40 5.77 37.50
C SER A 561 -3.82 5.19 37.42
N ASP A 562 -4.82 6.06 37.27
CA ASP A 562 -6.24 5.69 37.22
C ASP A 562 -6.78 5.66 35.79
N SER A 563 -5.91 5.80 34.78
CA SER A 563 -6.32 5.87 33.38
C SER A 563 -6.97 4.56 32.91
N PRO A 564 -8.11 4.63 32.18
CA PRO A 564 -8.76 3.46 31.59
C PRO A 564 -7.94 2.82 30.46
N CYS A 565 -6.93 3.53 29.95
CA CYS A 565 -6.07 3.09 28.85
C CYS A 565 -4.96 2.13 29.29
N ILE A 566 -4.76 1.95 30.59
CA ILE A 566 -3.72 1.09 31.14
C ILE A 566 -4.15 -0.39 31.01
N GLY A 567 -3.36 -1.20 30.29
CA GLY A 567 -3.57 -2.63 30.10
C GLY A 567 -4.76 -3.01 29.23
N ALA A 568 -5.19 -2.13 28.32
CA ALA A 568 -6.38 -2.34 27.47
C ALA A 568 -6.07 -2.70 25.99
N GLY A 569 -4.80 -2.72 25.60
CA GLY A 569 -4.36 -2.96 24.24
C GLY A 569 -4.17 -4.44 23.87
N LEU A 570 -4.10 -4.71 22.57
CA LEU A 570 -3.74 -6.00 21.98
C LEU A 570 -2.22 -6.18 21.91
N THR A 571 -1.75 -7.43 22.04
CA THR A 571 -0.35 -7.78 21.75
C THR A 571 -0.08 -7.90 20.26
N GLU A 572 -1.06 -8.32 19.46
CA GLU A 572 -0.95 -8.48 18.01
C GLU A 572 -2.31 -8.41 17.32
N LEU A 573 -2.31 -8.05 16.03
CA LEU A 573 -3.47 -8.02 15.15
C LEU A 573 -3.11 -8.58 13.77
N LYS A 574 -3.96 -9.45 13.20
CA LYS A 574 -3.80 -9.93 11.82
C LYS A 574 -4.53 -9.01 10.85
N ILE A 575 -3.78 -8.30 10.00
CA ILE A 575 -4.29 -7.40 8.95
C ILE A 575 -3.91 -8.00 7.60
N MET A 576 -4.90 -8.28 6.75
CA MET A 576 -4.68 -8.82 5.39
C MET A 576 -3.77 -10.08 5.34
N GLY A 577 -3.83 -10.92 6.38
CA GLY A 577 -3.00 -12.13 6.52
C GLY A 577 -1.61 -11.90 7.13
N GLN A 578 -1.19 -10.65 7.30
CA GLN A 578 0.05 -10.26 7.98
C GLN A 578 -0.20 -10.01 9.47
N THR A 579 0.72 -10.43 10.33
CA THR A 579 0.64 -10.18 11.79
C THR A 579 1.36 -8.87 12.11
N VAL A 580 0.63 -7.90 12.63
CA VAL A 580 1.16 -6.64 13.14
C VAL A 580 1.19 -6.74 14.67
N VAL A 581 2.39 -6.71 15.25
CA VAL A 581 2.60 -6.82 16.69
C VAL A 581 2.73 -5.45 17.34
N ALA A 582 2.22 -5.30 18.56
CA ALA A 582 2.49 -4.12 19.38
C ALA A 582 4.01 -3.96 19.54
N PRO A 583 4.55 -2.73 19.39
CA PRO A 583 5.98 -2.52 19.45
C PRO A 583 6.53 -2.93 20.83
N PRO A 584 7.69 -3.61 20.89
CA PRO A 584 8.20 -4.22 22.13
C PRO A 584 8.65 -3.19 23.18
N LEU A 585 8.86 -1.94 22.76
CA LEU A 585 9.19 -0.81 23.62
C LEU A 585 8.16 0.29 23.42
N ASP A 586 7.85 1.05 24.47
CA ASP A 586 7.07 2.29 24.39
C ASP A 586 7.92 3.48 23.90
N TYR A 587 7.31 4.65 23.75
CA TYR A 587 8.01 5.89 23.37
C TYR A 587 9.14 6.28 24.34
N GLY A 588 9.07 5.86 25.60
CA GLY A 588 10.10 6.07 26.61
C GLY A 588 11.23 5.04 26.62
N GLY A 589 11.15 4.02 25.78
CA GLY A 589 12.06 2.87 25.78
C GLY A 589 11.79 1.85 26.91
N ARG A 590 10.60 1.88 27.52
CA ARG A 590 10.18 0.86 28.50
C ARG A 590 9.65 -0.39 27.78
N PRO A 591 9.87 -1.60 28.32
CA PRO A 591 9.27 -2.81 27.78
C PRO A 591 7.75 -2.70 27.69
N ARG A 592 7.16 -3.30 26.66
CA ARG A 592 5.72 -3.47 26.51
C ARG A 592 5.40 -4.95 26.33
N PRO A 593 4.44 -5.52 27.08
CA PRO A 593 3.68 -4.90 28.17
C PRO A 593 4.51 -4.72 29.46
N MET A 594 4.14 -3.79 30.35
CA MET A 594 4.81 -3.59 31.65
C MET A 594 3.84 -3.55 32.84
N PRO A 595 3.93 -4.49 33.81
CA PRO A 595 4.91 -5.57 33.91
C PRO A 595 4.66 -6.69 32.90
N ALA A 596 5.69 -7.50 32.63
CA ALA A 596 5.55 -8.66 31.75
C ALA A 596 4.39 -9.56 32.20
N GLY A 597 3.55 -9.98 31.25
CA GLY A 597 2.35 -10.78 31.51
C GLY A 597 1.05 -9.98 31.67
N SER A 598 1.09 -8.64 31.67
CA SER A 598 -0.11 -7.82 31.45
C SER A 598 -0.41 -7.64 29.95
N ALA A 599 -1.50 -6.97 29.60
CA ALA A 599 -1.73 -6.46 28.25
C ALA A 599 -1.01 -5.11 28.04
N PRO A 600 -0.66 -4.73 26.79
CA PRO A 600 -0.15 -3.39 26.48
C PRO A 600 -1.10 -2.27 26.86
N ASP A 601 -0.56 -1.09 27.11
CA ASP A 601 -1.38 0.13 27.25
C ASP A 601 -1.80 0.68 25.88
N LEU A 602 -2.90 1.44 25.87
CA LEU A 602 -3.27 2.27 24.73
C LEU A 602 -2.37 3.50 24.64
N GLY A 603 -2.05 3.92 23.43
CA GLY A 603 -1.22 5.07 23.15
C GLY A 603 0.29 4.81 23.21
N ALA A 604 1.05 5.90 23.18
CA ALA A 604 2.50 5.86 22.98
C ALA A 604 3.31 5.43 24.21
N TRP A 605 2.74 5.52 25.42
CA TRP A 605 3.41 5.24 26.68
C TRP A 605 2.93 3.93 27.30
N GLU A 606 3.83 3.27 28.03
CA GLU A 606 3.52 2.10 28.86
C GLU A 606 3.68 2.44 30.35
N HIS A 607 2.71 1.99 31.13
CA HIS A 607 2.54 2.25 32.54
C HIS A 607 2.69 0.97 33.36
N ARG A 608 3.61 1.01 34.34
CA ARG A 608 3.92 -0.08 35.29
C ARG A 608 2.76 -0.58 36.17
N LEU A 609 1.58 0.01 36.04
CA LEU A 609 0.40 -0.33 36.85
C LEU A 609 -0.63 -1.12 36.04
N ALA A 610 -0.36 -1.42 34.77
CA ALA A 610 -1.05 -2.51 34.10
C ALA A 610 -0.99 -3.70 35.05
N GLN A 611 -2.15 -4.17 35.48
CA GLN A 611 -2.16 -5.28 36.41
C GLN A 611 -1.85 -6.52 35.57
N PRO A 612 -0.77 -7.27 35.87
CA PRO A 612 -0.77 -8.67 35.49
C PRO A 612 -1.97 -9.22 36.25
N LYS A 613 -3.05 -9.55 35.53
CA LYS A 613 -4.28 -10.08 36.14
C LYS A 613 -3.83 -11.14 37.16
N PRO A 614 -4.07 -11.00 38.48
CA PRO A 614 -3.69 -12.01 39.44
C PRO A 614 -4.35 -13.30 38.97
N SER A 615 -3.52 -14.22 38.49
CA SER A 615 -3.97 -15.40 37.77
C SER A 615 -3.49 -16.58 38.57
N HIS A 616 -4.38 -17.17 39.36
CA HIS A 616 -4.14 -18.49 39.89
C HIS A 616 -4.44 -19.49 38.79
N THR A 617 -3.59 -20.51 38.70
CA THR A 617 -3.91 -21.70 37.91
C THR A 617 -4.62 -22.69 38.82
N LEU A 618 -5.89 -22.97 38.52
CA LEU A 618 -6.70 -23.98 39.18
C LEU A 618 -6.61 -25.26 38.34
N HIS A 619 -6.05 -26.33 38.89
CA HIS A 619 -5.83 -27.57 38.15
C HIS A 619 -7.03 -28.51 38.25
N VAL A 620 -7.49 -29.03 37.11
CA VAL A 620 -8.54 -30.06 37.05
C VAL A 620 -7.91 -31.34 36.48
N PRO A 621 -8.00 -32.50 37.17
CA PRO A 621 -8.81 -32.77 38.37
C PRO A 621 -8.04 -32.60 39.71
N ALA A 622 -6.81 -32.07 39.70
CA ALA A 622 -5.91 -32.13 40.84
C ALA A 622 -6.38 -31.29 42.05
N ASP A 623 -6.88 -30.08 41.81
CA ASP A 623 -7.40 -29.17 42.84
C ASP A 623 -8.93 -29.23 42.95
N PHE A 624 -9.62 -29.46 41.82
CA PHE A 624 -11.08 -29.55 41.71
C PHE A 624 -11.47 -30.77 40.91
N ALA A 625 -12.53 -31.49 41.30
CA ALA A 625 -12.89 -32.74 40.64
C ALA A 625 -13.50 -32.51 39.24
N THR A 626 -14.10 -31.35 39.01
CA THR A 626 -14.80 -30.98 37.78
C THR A 626 -14.38 -29.61 37.27
N ILE A 627 -14.57 -29.36 35.97
CA ILE A 627 -14.26 -28.08 35.33
C ILE A 627 -15.17 -26.98 35.89
N GLN A 628 -16.47 -27.25 36.06
CA GLN A 628 -17.39 -26.25 36.59
C GLN A 628 -17.06 -25.84 38.04
N GLU A 629 -16.58 -26.75 38.90
CA GLU A 629 -16.15 -26.41 40.26
C GLU A 629 -14.98 -25.42 40.26
N ALA A 630 -13.99 -25.65 39.37
CA ALA A 630 -12.88 -24.73 39.19
C ALA A 630 -13.33 -23.37 38.64
N ILE A 631 -14.24 -23.34 37.65
CA ILE A 631 -14.85 -22.10 37.16
C ILE A 631 -15.61 -21.37 38.29
N ASN A 632 -16.32 -22.08 39.16
CA ASN A 632 -17.03 -21.44 40.26
C ASN A 632 -16.08 -20.84 41.30
N ALA A 633 -14.91 -21.46 41.53
CA ALA A 633 -13.90 -21.01 42.48
C ALA A 633 -12.98 -19.88 41.95
N SER A 634 -12.88 -19.72 40.62
CA SER A 634 -12.00 -18.74 39.99
C SER A 634 -12.47 -17.29 40.17
N SER A 635 -11.54 -16.34 40.07
CA SER A 635 -11.77 -14.91 39.94
C SER A 635 -11.31 -14.41 38.57
N ASP A 636 -11.78 -13.24 38.13
CA ASP A 636 -11.40 -12.67 36.83
C ASP A 636 -9.87 -12.63 36.66
N GLY A 637 -9.38 -13.22 35.58
CA GLY A 637 -7.96 -13.38 35.27
C GLY A 637 -7.33 -14.72 35.64
N ASP A 638 -8.01 -15.56 36.43
CA ASP A 638 -7.55 -16.92 36.70
C ASP A 638 -7.56 -17.82 35.45
N THR A 639 -6.76 -18.89 35.51
CA THR A 639 -6.74 -19.96 34.51
C THR A 639 -7.25 -21.26 35.12
N VAL A 640 -8.29 -21.85 34.55
CA VAL A 640 -8.67 -23.25 34.82
C VAL A 640 -7.90 -24.14 33.85
N LEU A 641 -6.88 -24.84 34.34
CA LEU A 641 -6.00 -25.70 33.53
C LEU A 641 -6.40 -27.17 33.68
N VAL A 642 -6.90 -27.75 32.60
CA VAL A 642 -7.50 -29.07 32.57
C VAL A 642 -6.51 -30.09 32.00
N ALA A 643 -6.20 -31.13 32.80
CA ALA A 643 -5.37 -32.24 32.38
C ALA A 643 -6.08 -33.14 31.36
N GLU A 644 -5.32 -33.89 30.56
CA GLU A 644 -5.86 -34.83 29.57
C GLU A 644 -6.86 -35.81 30.19
N GLY A 645 -7.99 -36.03 29.51
CA GLY A 645 -9.11 -36.83 30.00
C GLY A 645 -10.42 -36.49 29.30
N THR A 646 -11.45 -37.30 29.55
CA THR A 646 -12.84 -37.02 29.12
C THR A 646 -13.65 -36.58 30.33
N TYR A 647 -14.17 -35.36 30.26
CA TYR A 647 -14.98 -34.72 31.30
C TYR A 647 -16.42 -34.64 30.82
N TYR A 648 -17.31 -35.38 31.47
CA TYR A 648 -18.74 -35.41 31.16
C TYR A 648 -19.44 -34.26 31.89
N GLU A 649 -19.49 -33.09 31.26
CA GLU A 649 -19.96 -31.84 31.87
C GLU A 649 -20.59 -30.91 30.82
N ASN A 650 -21.52 -30.06 31.28
CA ASN A 650 -22.00 -28.89 30.56
C ASN A 650 -21.58 -27.66 31.37
N ILE A 651 -20.60 -26.90 30.88
CA ILE A 651 -19.96 -25.83 31.64
C ILE A 651 -20.51 -24.44 31.28
N ASN A 652 -20.57 -23.54 32.26
CA ASN A 652 -20.98 -22.15 32.12
C ASN A 652 -19.91 -21.24 32.75
N PHE A 653 -19.48 -20.23 32.00
CA PHE A 653 -18.49 -19.23 32.45
C PHE A 653 -19.02 -18.27 33.51
N VAL A 654 -20.34 -18.20 33.69
CA VAL A 654 -21.02 -17.43 34.74
C VAL A 654 -20.56 -15.97 34.85
N GLY A 655 -20.23 -15.36 33.72
CA GLY A 655 -19.88 -13.94 33.60
C GLY A 655 -18.42 -13.64 33.92
N LYS A 656 -17.58 -14.66 34.13
CA LYS A 656 -16.20 -14.50 34.58
C LYS A 656 -15.23 -14.32 33.42
N ALA A 657 -14.35 -13.32 33.55
CA ALA A 657 -13.29 -13.00 32.61
C ALA A 657 -12.04 -13.86 32.83
N ILE A 658 -12.18 -15.19 32.67
CA ILE A 658 -11.18 -16.22 32.95
C ILE A 658 -10.73 -16.97 31.69
N THR A 659 -9.59 -17.66 31.77
CA THR A 659 -9.16 -18.62 30.74
C THR A 659 -9.47 -20.04 31.19
N VAL A 660 -10.23 -20.80 30.41
CA VAL A 660 -10.38 -22.24 30.56
C VAL A 660 -9.56 -22.89 29.45
N ALA A 661 -8.53 -23.66 29.81
CA ALA A 661 -7.56 -24.20 28.87
C ALA A 661 -7.15 -25.64 29.18
N SER A 662 -6.77 -26.40 28.14
CA SER A 662 -6.02 -27.65 28.33
C SER A 662 -4.52 -27.41 28.45
N HIS A 663 -3.74 -28.47 28.67
CA HIS A 663 -2.26 -28.40 28.62
C HIS A 663 -1.68 -27.91 27.30
N PHE A 664 -2.46 -27.81 26.22
CA PHE A 664 -2.06 -27.10 25.01
C PHE A 664 -1.54 -25.68 25.30
N LEU A 665 -2.11 -24.99 26.30
CA LEU A 665 -1.66 -23.64 26.68
C LEU A 665 -0.22 -23.60 27.20
N VAL A 666 0.29 -24.71 27.75
CA VAL A 666 1.59 -24.77 28.44
C VAL A 666 2.75 -24.94 27.46
N ASP A 667 2.61 -25.83 26.48
CA ASP A 667 3.71 -26.22 25.58
C ASP A 667 3.37 -26.14 24.09
N GLN A 668 2.14 -25.72 23.74
CA GLN A 668 1.63 -25.61 22.38
C GLN A 668 1.59 -26.96 21.62
N ASP A 669 1.69 -28.12 22.29
CA ASP A 669 1.48 -29.41 21.65
C ASP A 669 -0.01 -29.63 21.35
N THR A 670 -0.37 -29.53 20.07
CA THR A 670 -1.73 -29.77 19.56
C THR A 670 -2.29 -31.15 19.90
N SER A 671 -1.44 -32.14 20.27
CA SER A 671 -1.91 -33.46 20.69
C SER A 671 -2.80 -33.41 21.94
N HIS A 672 -2.57 -32.43 22.83
CA HIS A 672 -3.37 -32.19 24.03
C HIS A 672 -4.83 -31.86 23.72
N ILE A 673 -5.10 -31.18 22.60
CA ILE A 673 -6.45 -30.77 22.20
C ILE A 673 -7.35 -31.99 21.95
N SER A 674 -6.81 -33.01 21.28
CA SER A 674 -7.54 -34.24 20.97
C SER A 674 -7.76 -35.15 22.19
N LYS A 675 -6.93 -35.01 23.23
CA LYS A 675 -6.93 -35.86 24.44
C LYS A 675 -7.66 -35.22 25.62
N THR A 676 -8.01 -33.94 25.54
CA THR A 676 -8.75 -33.21 26.58
C THR A 676 -10.14 -32.90 26.05
N VAL A 677 -11.12 -33.73 26.44
CA VAL A 677 -12.46 -33.75 25.87
C VAL A 677 -13.47 -33.25 26.89
N ILE A 678 -14.27 -32.25 26.54
CA ILE A 678 -15.49 -31.87 27.25
C ILE A 678 -16.67 -32.48 26.49
N ASP A 679 -17.40 -33.37 27.14
CA ASP A 679 -18.50 -34.15 26.57
C ASP A 679 -19.82 -33.77 27.27
N GLY A 680 -20.66 -33.03 26.54
CA GLY A 680 -21.94 -32.51 27.02
C GLY A 680 -23.11 -33.51 26.99
N SER A 681 -22.86 -34.79 26.68
CA SER A 681 -23.92 -35.80 26.47
C SER A 681 -24.69 -36.22 27.72
N THR A 682 -24.32 -35.70 28.89
CA THR A 682 -24.94 -36.05 30.18
C THR A 682 -25.75 -34.93 30.81
N ALA A 683 -26.12 -33.91 30.03
CA ALA A 683 -26.94 -32.78 30.48
C ALA A 683 -28.17 -33.25 31.27
N THR A 684 -28.26 -32.82 32.53
CA THR A 684 -29.38 -33.18 33.42
C THR A 684 -30.67 -32.44 33.09
N ASN A 685 -30.57 -31.30 32.40
CA ASN A 685 -31.68 -30.52 31.90
C ASN A 685 -31.58 -30.42 30.36
N PRO A 686 -32.56 -30.96 29.61
CA PRO A 686 -32.61 -30.84 28.15
C PRO A 686 -32.60 -29.38 27.66
N ASP A 687 -33.11 -28.45 28.47
CA ASP A 687 -33.21 -27.04 28.10
C ASP A 687 -31.88 -26.28 28.25
N SER A 688 -30.81 -26.92 28.75
CA SER A 688 -29.48 -26.34 28.90
C SER A 688 -28.37 -27.33 28.52
N ALA A 689 -28.51 -27.95 27.35
CA ALA A 689 -27.69 -29.09 26.92
C ALA A 689 -26.59 -28.74 25.90
N SER A 690 -26.21 -27.46 25.79
CA SER A 690 -24.94 -27.07 25.16
C SER A 690 -23.75 -27.52 26.00
N THR A 691 -22.65 -27.95 25.38
CA THR A 691 -21.47 -28.38 26.14
C THR A 691 -20.78 -27.21 26.87
N VAL A 692 -20.75 -26.02 26.26
CA VAL A 692 -20.18 -24.79 26.85
C VAL A 692 -21.13 -23.60 26.68
N LEU A 693 -21.27 -22.80 27.73
CA LEU A 693 -22.18 -21.65 27.80
C LEU A 693 -21.45 -20.34 28.15
N PHE A 694 -21.73 -19.29 27.36
CA PHE A 694 -21.40 -17.88 27.60
C PHE A 694 -22.69 -17.06 27.56
N ILE A 695 -23.43 -17.04 28.66
CA ILE A 695 -24.82 -16.53 28.70
C ILE A 695 -25.06 -15.51 29.83
N SER A 696 -23.98 -15.06 30.48
CA SER A 696 -24.04 -14.25 31.69
C SER A 696 -23.39 -12.88 31.52
N GLY A 697 -23.19 -12.42 30.28
CA GLY A 697 -22.64 -11.11 29.94
C GLY A 697 -21.12 -11.11 29.81
N GLU A 698 -20.51 -12.25 29.49
CA GLU A 698 -19.07 -12.37 29.20
C GLU A 698 -18.64 -11.43 28.05
N ASP A 699 -17.34 -11.11 27.97
CA ASP A 699 -16.72 -10.44 26.82
C ASP A 699 -15.49 -11.22 26.30
N SER A 700 -14.81 -10.67 25.30
CA SER A 700 -13.66 -11.29 24.62
C SER A 700 -12.49 -11.67 25.57
N THR A 701 -12.50 -11.22 26.83
CA THR A 701 -11.54 -11.63 27.86
C THR A 701 -11.87 -12.98 28.52
N SER A 702 -13.04 -13.55 28.25
CA SER A 702 -13.42 -14.92 28.62
C SER A 702 -12.95 -15.88 27.53
N VAL A 703 -11.94 -16.69 27.83
CA VAL A 703 -11.20 -17.48 26.83
C VAL A 703 -11.45 -18.98 27.02
N LEU A 704 -11.78 -19.66 25.92
CA LEU A 704 -11.84 -21.13 25.84
C LEU A 704 -10.84 -21.63 24.81
N THR A 705 -9.87 -22.45 25.23
CA THR A 705 -8.82 -22.91 24.32
C THR A 705 -8.30 -24.32 24.56
N GLY A 706 -7.98 -25.02 23.47
CA GLY A 706 -7.26 -26.29 23.52
C GLY A 706 -8.13 -27.51 23.85
N PHE A 707 -9.44 -27.49 23.61
CA PHE A 707 -10.31 -28.62 23.92
C PHE A 707 -10.88 -29.32 22.68
N THR A 708 -11.24 -30.58 22.84
CA THR A 708 -12.27 -31.21 22.01
C THR A 708 -13.63 -31.04 22.69
N ILE A 709 -14.62 -30.49 21.99
CA ILE A 709 -15.97 -30.20 22.52
C ILE A 709 -16.98 -31.03 21.73
N THR A 710 -17.72 -31.89 22.42
CA THR A 710 -18.61 -32.88 21.77
C THR A 710 -19.84 -33.20 22.62
N GLY A 711 -20.76 -33.99 22.05
CA GLY A 711 -21.87 -34.61 22.77
C GLY A 711 -23.04 -33.69 23.14
N GLY A 712 -22.95 -32.39 22.91
CA GLY A 712 -24.03 -31.46 23.28
C GLY A 712 -25.19 -31.44 22.28
N SER A 713 -26.38 -31.14 22.81
CA SER A 713 -27.66 -31.19 22.08
C SER A 713 -28.41 -29.86 22.01
N GLY A 714 -27.80 -28.78 22.48
CA GLY A 714 -28.30 -27.41 22.39
C GLY A 714 -29.03 -26.93 23.66
N THR A 715 -29.12 -25.61 23.81
CA THR A 715 -29.76 -24.93 24.94
C THR A 715 -30.98 -24.16 24.46
N GLU A 716 -32.09 -24.24 25.20
CA GLU A 716 -33.31 -23.53 24.88
C GLU A 716 -33.15 -22.03 25.18
N TRP A 717 -33.46 -21.20 24.19
CA TRP A 717 -33.53 -19.76 24.30
C TRP A 717 -34.87 -19.25 23.76
N HIS A 718 -35.41 -18.23 24.43
CA HIS A 718 -36.73 -17.68 24.15
C HIS A 718 -36.63 -16.32 23.46
N MET A 719 -37.21 -16.23 22.28
CA MET A 719 -37.43 -14.99 21.55
C MET A 719 -38.92 -14.68 21.48
N GLN A 720 -39.42 -13.75 22.32
CA GLN A 720 -40.84 -13.35 22.40
C GLN A 720 -41.85 -14.52 22.33
N ASN A 721 -42.21 -14.96 21.11
CA ASN A 721 -43.20 -15.98 20.78
C ASN A 721 -42.62 -17.34 20.29
N TYR A 722 -41.30 -17.49 20.15
CA TYR A 722 -40.64 -18.69 19.63
C TYR A 722 -39.60 -19.26 20.60
N LYS A 723 -39.43 -20.58 20.58
CA LYS A 723 -38.35 -21.31 21.25
C LYS A 723 -37.29 -21.69 20.22
N VAL A 724 -36.03 -21.49 20.57
CA VAL A 724 -34.87 -21.79 19.73
C VAL A 724 -33.90 -22.66 20.53
N LEU A 725 -33.46 -23.79 19.98
CA LEU A 725 -32.38 -24.59 20.53
C LEU A 725 -31.06 -24.17 19.88
N CYS A 726 -30.17 -23.57 20.66
CA CYS A 726 -28.94 -22.97 20.16
C CYS A 726 -27.70 -23.73 20.66
N GLY A 727 -26.68 -23.83 19.81
CA GLY A 727 -25.29 -24.07 20.21
C GLY A 727 -25.04 -25.47 20.76
N GLY A 728 -25.06 -26.50 19.92
CA GLY A 728 -24.88 -27.89 20.37
C GLY A 728 -23.58 -28.04 21.15
N GLY A 729 -22.45 -27.63 20.57
CA GLY A 729 -21.18 -27.55 21.28
C GLY A 729 -21.08 -26.33 22.19
N ILE A 730 -21.24 -25.13 21.63
CA ILE A 730 -21.05 -23.86 22.35
C ILE A 730 -22.22 -22.93 22.07
N PHE A 731 -22.78 -22.32 23.12
CA PHE A 731 -23.78 -21.25 22.97
C PHE A 731 -23.33 -19.96 23.66
N CYS A 732 -23.37 -18.85 22.91
CA CYS A 732 -23.09 -17.50 23.39
C CYS A 732 -24.37 -16.65 23.29
N ASN A 733 -24.76 -15.95 24.35
CA ASN A 733 -25.98 -15.15 24.35
C ASN A 733 -25.74 -13.82 25.07
N LYS A 734 -25.98 -12.71 24.38
CA LYS A 734 -25.75 -11.33 24.87
C LYS A 734 -24.35 -11.14 25.47
N SER A 735 -23.39 -11.91 24.95
CA SER A 735 -22.03 -12.04 25.48
C SER A 735 -21.04 -12.05 24.32
N GLY A 736 -19.80 -11.62 24.58
CA GLY A 736 -18.65 -11.79 23.72
C GLY A 736 -17.74 -12.84 24.36
N ALA A 737 -17.05 -13.65 23.59
CA ALA A 737 -16.12 -14.65 24.12
C ALA A 737 -14.98 -14.85 23.12
N ARG A 738 -13.85 -15.35 23.59
CA ARG A 738 -12.75 -15.77 22.70
C ARG A 738 -12.65 -17.30 22.67
N ILE A 739 -13.10 -17.87 21.56
CA ILE A 739 -13.09 -19.31 21.30
C ILE A 739 -11.94 -19.59 20.33
N VAL A 740 -10.85 -20.19 20.82
CA VAL A 740 -9.61 -20.29 20.05
C VAL A 740 -8.95 -21.66 20.14
N ARG A 741 -8.55 -22.24 19.00
CA ARG A 741 -7.81 -23.52 18.92
C ARG A 741 -8.51 -24.69 19.62
N ASN A 742 -9.79 -24.89 19.31
CA ASN A 742 -10.58 -26.03 19.76
C ASN A 742 -10.95 -26.95 18.60
N ILE A 743 -11.26 -28.21 18.90
CA ILE A 743 -11.92 -29.16 17.99
C ILE A 743 -13.38 -29.29 18.43
N ILE A 744 -14.31 -28.65 17.73
CA ILE A 744 -15.74 -28.70 18.03
C ILE A 744 -16.39 -29.69 17.09
N ARG A 745 -16.79 -30.86 17.59
CA ARG A 745 -17.23 -31.96 16.74
C ARG A 745 -18.36 -32.79 17.28
N ASP A 746 -19.10 -33.38 16.34
CA ASP A 746 -20.14 -34.39 16.61
C ASP A 746 -21.20 -33.92 17.62
N ASN A 747 -21.47 -32.60 17.64
CA ASN A 747 -22.57 -32.01 18.40
C ASN A 747 -23.82 -32.00 17.53
N VAL A 748 -24.97 -32.38 18.10
CA VAL A 748 -26.15 -32.72 17.33
C VAL A 748 -27.40 -32.14 17.98
N ILE A 749 -28.03 -31.17 17.30
CA ILE A 749 -29.35 -30.65 17.66
C ILE A 749 -30.40 -31.31 16.77
N ILE A 750 -31.41 -31.94 17.35
CA ILE A 750 -32.58 -32.50 16.62
C ILE A 750 -33.85 -32.08 17.36
N THR A 751 -34.77 -31.40 16.67
CA THR A 751 -36.07 -31.01 17.22
C THR A 751 -37.21 -31.24 16.23
N ASP A 752 -38.37 -31.62 16.76
CA ASP A 752 -39.61 -31.80 16.00
C ASP A 752 -40.66 -30.74 16.30
N LYS A 753 -40.31 -29.71 17.08
CA LYS A 753 -41.24 -28.67 17.57
C LYS A 753 -40.74 -27.24 17.43
N ASP A 754 -39.42 -27.04 17.40
CA ASP A 754 -38.80 -25.72 17.59
C ASP A 754 -37.77 -25.38 16.49
N ILE A 755 -37.17 -24.20 16.60
CA ILE A 755 -36.05 -23.76 15.74
C ILE A 755 -34.75 -24.33 16.31
N ALA A 756 -33.81 -24.71 15.46
CA ALA A 756 -32.50 -25.22 15.88
C ALA A 756 -31.37 -24.44 15.21
N GLU A 757 -30.33 -24.07 15.95
CA GLU A 757 -29.27 -23.17 15.47
C GLU A 757 -27.88 -23.58 15.99
N GLY A 758 -26.87 -23.57 15.13
CA GLY A 758 -25.46 -23.68 15.54
C GLY A 758 -25.11 -25.01 16.19
N GLY A 759 -25.17 -26.13 15.45
CA GLY A 759 -24.81 -27.44 15.97
C GLY A 759 -23.43 -27.46 16.63
N GLY A 760 -22.44 -26.78 16.04
CA GLY A 760 -21.14 -26.52 16.64
C GLY A 760 -21.17 -25.33 17.61
N ILE A 761 -21.29 -24.10 17.08
CA ILE A 761 -21.32 -22.86 17.85
C ILE A 761 -22.56 -22.06 17.44
N ALA A 762 -23.32 -21.54 18.42
CA ALA A 762 -24.32 -20.51 18.21
C ALA A 762 -24.01 -19.26 19.04
N ALA A 763 -24.34 -18.07 18.51
CA ALA A 763 -24.21 -16.81 19.22
C ALA A 763 -25.36 -15.84 18.88
N GLU A 764 -26.02 -15.31 19.90
CA GLU A 764 -27.22 -14.47 19.79
C GLU A 764 -27.10 -13.15 20.59
N ALA A 765 -27.69 -12.06 20.09
CA ALA A 765 -27.75 -10.77 20.78
C ALA A 765 -28.98 -9.93 20.40
N ASP A 766 -29.63 -9.31 21.38
CA ASP A 766 -30.71 -8.32 21.16
C ASP A 766 -30.09 -6.92 20.93
N GLY A 767 -29.57 -6.63 19.74
CA GLY A 767 -28.95 -5.33 19.38
C GLY A 767 -27.44 -5.41 19.11
N ILE A 768 -26.69 -4.29 19.30
CA ILE A 768 -25.22 -4.26 19.18
C ILE A 768 -24.65 -5.15 20.28
N GLY A 769 -24.28 -6.39 19.95
CA GLY A 769 -23.71 -7.33 20.91
C GLY A 769 -22.22 -7.10 21.16
N LYS A 770 -21.72 -7.68 22.25
CA LYS A 770 -20.29 -7.71 22.58
C LYS A 770 -19.52 -8.52 21.54
N LEU A 771 -18.25 -8.18 21.31
CA LEU A 771 -17.42 -8.82 20.31
C LEU A 771 -17.17 -10.31 20.62
N LEU A 772 -17.59 -11.18 19.71
CA LEU A 772 -17.25 -12.60 19.69
C LEU A 772 -16.04 -12.86 18.79
N ILE A 773 -15.01 -13.52 19.31
CA ILE A 773 -13.80 -13.89 18.56
C ILE A 773 -13.75 -15.41 18.41
N ILE A 774 -13.73 -15.90 17.18
CA ILE A 774 -13.63 -17.33 16.85
C ILE A 774 -12.39 -17.52 15.96
N GLU A 775 -11.32 -18.10 16.50
CA GLU A 775 -10.04 -18.16 15.81
C GLU A 775 -9.39 -19.55 15.82
N ASP A 776 -8.81 -19.95 14.69
CA ASP A 776 -7.97 -21.15 14.57
C ASP A 776 -8.64 -22.45 15.09
N ASN A 777 -9.98 -22.56 15.04
CA ASN A 777 -10.72 -23.76 15.47
C ASN A 777 -10.93 -24.74 14.32
N ILE A 778 -11.12 -26.02 14.67
CA ILE A 778 -11.64 -27.06 13.77
C ILE A 778 -13.08 -27.36 14.18
N ILE A 779 -14.06 -26.95 13.36
CA ILE A 779 -15.48 -27.15 13.61
C ILE A 779 -15.97 -28.18 12.59
N LYS A 780 -16.21 -29.42 13.03
CA LYS A 780 -16.48 -30.51 12.09
C LYS A 780 -17.56 -31.50 12.50
N ASN A 781 -18.25 -32.07 11.51
CA ASN A 781 -19.26 -33.12 11.71
C ASN A 781 -20.39 -32.74 12.70
N ASN A 782 -20.63 -31.45 12.91
CA ASN A 782 -21.74 -31.00 13.74
C ASN A 782 -23.02 -30.98 12.91
N LYS A 783 -24.16 -31.22 13.56
CA LYS A 783 -25.44 -31.37 12.88
C LYS A 783 -26.56 -30.58 13.56
N THR A 784 -27.37 -29.92 12.74
CA THR A 784 -28.62 -29.30 13.17
C THR A 784 -29.78 -29.85 12.34
N GLU A 785 -30.85 -30.31 12.96
CA GLU A 785 -32.05 -30.83 12.30
C GLU A 785 -33.35 -30.32 12.95
N SER A 786 -34.26 -29.73 12.15
CA SER A 786 -35.62 -29.38 12.58
C SER A 786 -36.64 -29.85 11.55
N THR A 787 -37.62 -30.64 12.01
CA THR A 787 -38.72 -31.14 11.16
C THR A 787 -39.98 -30.30 11.21
N ALA A 788 -40.10 -29.39 12.18
CA ALA A 788 -41.27 -28.51 12.34
C ALA A 788 -41.07 -27.09 11.81
N PHE A 789 -39.84 -26.53 11.92
CA PHE A 789 -39.55 -25.15 11.56
C PHE A 789 -38.13 -25.00 10.94
N ASN A 790 -37.42 -23.90 11.21
CA ASN A 790 -36.08 -23.61 10.68
C ASN A 790 -34.98 -24.42 11.40
N ALA A 791 -33.94 -24.81 10.66
CA ALA A 791 -32.72 -25.38 11.21
C ALA A 791 -31.54 -24.63 10.60
N GLU A 792 -30.85 -23.79 11.36
CA GLU A 792 -29.80 -22.92 10.86
C GLU A 792 -28.43 -23.42 11.36
N SER A 793 -27.42 -23.40 10.50
CA SER A 793 -26.02 -23.60 10.87
C SER A 793 -25.65 -24.86 11.65
N GLY A 794 -25.32 -25.95 10.95
CA GLY A 794 -24.71 -27.15 11.54
C GLY A 794 -23.38 -26.84 12.22
N GLY A 795 -22.56 -25.98 11.62
CA GLY A 795 -21.27 -25.54 12.17
C GLY A 795 -21.35 -24.27 13.03
N LEU A 796 -21.61 -23.11 12.42
CA LEU A 796 -21.52 -21.77 13.03
C LEU A 796 -22.81 -20.95 12.82
N GLY A 797 -23.57 -20.67 13.87
CA GLY A 797 -24.77 -19.81 13.83
C GLY A 797 -24.56 -18.52 14.62
N ILE A 798 -24.01 -17.47 14.01
CA ILE A 798 -23.58 -16.25 14.72
C ILE A 798 -24.43 -15.07 14.25
N TYR A 799 -25.09 -14.40 15.20
CA TYR A 799 -26.02 -13.28 15.01
C TYR A 799 -25.62 -12.05 15.85
N THR A 800 -24.32 -11.83 16.00
CA THR A 800 -23.74 -10.73 16.79
C THR A 800 -22.43 -10.23 16.18
N ASN A 801 -21.88 -9.13 16.70
CA ASN A 801 -20.57 -8.60 16.32
C ASN A 801 -19.51 -9.68 16.46
N CYS A 802 -18.80 -9.98 15.38
CA CYS A 802 -17.85 -11.08 15.40
C CYS A 802 -16.62 -10.88 14.53
N ARG A 803 -15.54 -11.54 14.96
CA ARG A 803 -14.36 -11.81 14.15
C ARG A 803 -14.14 -13.31 14.07
N ILE A 804 -14.19 -13.83 12.85
CA ILE A 804 -14.04 -15.26 12.56
C ILE A 804 -12.85 -15.41 11.64
N SER A 805 -11.74 -15.96 12.15
CA SER A 805 -10.52 -16.09 11.34
C SER A 805 -9.71 -17.35 11.53
N GLY A 806 -9.10 -17.86 10.45
CA GLY A 806 -8.21 -19.03 10.51
C GLY A 806 -8.90 -20.37 10.81
N ASN A 807 -10.24 -20.43 10.81
CA ASN A 807 -10.97 -21.64 11.19
C ASN A 807 -11.09 -22.62 10.01
N LEU A 808 -11.07 -23.92 10.33
CA LEU A 808 -11.49 -24.99 9.43
C LEU A 808 -12.91 -25.43 9.81
N VAL A 809 -13.88 -25.16 8.95
CA VAL A 809 -15.28 -25.56 9.12
C VAL A 809 -15.60 -26.65 8.11
N GLU A 810 -15.66 -27.89 8.56
CA GLU A 810 -15.63 -29.08 7.69
C GLU A 810 -16.78 -30.06 7.94
N ASN A 811 -17.44 -30.52 6.88
CA ASN A 811 -18.44 -31.61 6.93
C ASN A 811 -19.59 -31.39 7.94
N ASN A 812 -19.92 -30.14 8.25
CA ASN A 812 -21.08 -29.85 9.10
C ASN A 812 -22.36 -29.96 8.26
N GLN A 813 -23.45 -30.40 8.89
CA GLN A 813 -24.70 -30.68 8.20
C GLN A 813 -25.88 -29.93 8.82
N THR A 814 -26.77 -29.44 7.97
CA THR A 814 -28.01 -28.82 8.40
C THR A 814 -29.18 -29.40 7.63
N ILE A 815 -30.24 -29.79 8.33
CA ILE A 815 -31.44 -30.39 7.76
C ILE A 815 -32.66 -29.62 8.28
N GLY A 816 -33.27 -28.78 7.44
CA GLY A 816 -34.36 -27.90 7.87
C GLY A 816 -35.59 -28.00 6.99
N SER A 817 -36.76 -27.67 7.56
CA SER A 817 -37.95 -27.34 6.79
C SER A 817 -38.01 -25.84 6.39
N GLY A 818 -37.16 -25.00 7.01
CA GLY A 818 -37.01 -23.53 6.87
C GLY A 818 -35.79 -22.99 6.08
N PHE A 819 -34.94 -22.16 6.68
CA PHE A 819 -33.59 -21.88 6.15
C PHE A 819 -32.62 -22.96 6.63
N ALA A 820 -31.58 -23.29 5.85
CA ALA A 820 -30.50 -24.16 6.27
C ALA A 820 -29.14 -23.62 5.83
N GLY A 821 -28.24 -23.30 6.78
CA GLY A 821 -26.85 -22.89 6.54
C GLY A 821 -25.92 -23.97 7.04
N ALA A 822 -24.87 -24.40 6.34
CA ALA A 822 -23.97 -25.44 6.87
C ALA A 822 -22.76 -24.84 7.61
N ALA A 823 -22.34 -23.63 7.23
CA ALA A 823 -21.25 -22.92 7.88
C ALA A 823 -21.35 -21.38 7.68
N ALA A 824 -22.09 -20.73 8.57
CA ALA A 824 -21.90 -19.33 9.01
C ALA A 824 -22.93 -18.24 8.63
N LEU A 825 -23.33 -17.54 9.71
CA LEU A 825 -23.88 -16.19 9.88
C LEU A 825 -25.36 -15.95 9.56
N GLY A 826 -26.03 -15.15 10.38
CA GLY A 826 -27.23 -14.42 10.02
C GLY A 826 -27.18 -13.12 10.79
N ALA A 827 -27.42 -11.98 10.17
CA ALA A 827 -27.26 -10.72 10.88
C ALA A 827 -28.59 -10.22 11.43
N GLY A 828 -28.59 -9.95 12.73
CA GLY A 828 -29.48 -8.97 13.33
C GLY A 828 -29.06 -7.56 12.89
N GLN A 829 -29.93 -6.58 13.10
CA GLN A 829 -29.68 -5.20 12.72
C GLN A 829 -28.37 -4.66 13.36
N TRP A 830 -27.60 -3.87 12.61
CA TRP A 830 -26.44 -3.08 13.09
C TRP A 830 -25.18 -3.85 13.50
N ASN A 831 -24.99 -5.09 13.04
CA ASN A 831 -23.79 -5.85 13.38
C ASN A 831 -22.61 -5.56 12.43
N GLU A 832 -21.40 -5.63 12.97
CA GLU A 832 -20.13 -5.55 12.23
C GLU A 832 -19.42 -6.90 12.28
N MET A 833 -19.15 -7.47 11.11
CA MET A 833 -18.62 -8.83 10.99
C MET A 833 -17.39 -8.88 10.08
N ILE A 834 -16.32 -9.47 10.60
CA ILE A 834 -15.09 -9.73 9.84
C ILE A 834 -14.87 -11.24 9.77
N ILE A 835 -14.90 -11.78 8.56
CA ILE A 835 -14.67 -13.20 8.27
C ILE A 835 -13.54 -13.32 7.28
N ASN A 836 -12.39 -13.81 7.74
CA ASN A 836 -11.22 -13.92 6.88
C ASN A 836 -10.33 -15.13 7.14
N ASN A 837 -9.65 -15.58 6.09
CA ASN A 837 -8.70 -16.70 6.18
C ASN A 837 -9.32 -18.02 6.70
N ASN A 838 -10.62 -18.23 6.50
CA ASN A 838 -11.30 -19.46 6.91
C ASN A 838 -11.42 -20.44 5.74
N ARG A 839 -11.55 -21.73 6.07
CA ARG A 839 -11.76 -22.81 5.11
C ARG A 839 -13.07 -23.51 5.40
N PHE A 840 -14.04 -23.33 4.52
CA PHE A 840 -15.35 -23.96 4.54
C PHE A 840 -15.37 -25.12 3.55
N ILE A 841 -15.23 -26.35 4.05
CA ILE A 841 -15.00 -27.54 3.22
C ILE A 841 -16.09 -28.59 3.42
N GLY A 842 -16.76 -29.01 2.35
CA GLY A 842 -17.63 -30.19 2.38
C GLY A 842 -18.89 -30.05 3.24
N ASN A 843 -19.25 -28.82 3.65
CA ASN A 843 -20.43 -28.60 4.48
C ASN A 843 -21.70 -28.79 3.63
N GLU A 844 -22.75 -29.34 4.24
CA GLU A 844 -23.98 -29.71 3.55
C GLU A 844 -25.22 -29.06 4.18
N SER A 845 -25.98 -28.34 3.35
CA SER A 845 -27.29 -27.80 3.72
C SER A 845 -28.41 -28.49 2.94
N ILE A 846 -29.36 -29.08 3.67
CA ILE A 846 -30.46 -29.89 3.14
C ILE A 846 -31.81 -29.27 3.52
N MET A 847 -32.60 -28.96 2.50
CA MET A 847 -33.97 -28.52 2.67
C MET A 847 -34.96 -29.66 2.44
N THR A 848 -35.88 -29.86 3.38
CA THR A 848 -36.96 -30.85 3.31
C THR A 848 -38.26 -30.28 2.72
N SER A 849 -38.43 -28.96 2.71
CA SER A 849 -39.58 -28.27 2.11
C SER A 849 -39.32 -27.79 0.67
N SER A 850 -40.38 -27.66 -0.13
CA SER A 850 -40.29 -27.28 -1.55
C SER A 850 -40.15 -25.77 -1.81
N SER A 851 -40.24 -24.93 -0.78
CA SER A 851 -40.43 -23.47 -0.88
C SER A 851 -39.36 -22.61 -0.19
N ASN A 852 -38.28 -23.20 0.36
CA ASN A 852 -37.30 -22.45 1.18
C ASN A 852 -35.84 -22.70 0.74
N PHE A 853 -34.88 -21.93 1.27
CA PHE A 853 -33.52 -21.78 0.72
C PHE A 853 -32.43 -22.52 1.50
N ALA A 854 -31.46 -23.08 0.78
CA ALA A 854 -30.25 -23.71 1.34
C ALA A 854 -29.01 -22.82 1.11
N TYR A 855 -28.17 -22.63 2.12
CA TYR A 855 -26.97 -21.81 2.04
C TYR A 855 -25.71 -22.50 2.59
N ALA A 856 -24.54 -22.11 2.09
CA ALA A 856 -23.29 -22.39 2.81
C ALA A 856 -23.07 -21.32 3.89
N VAL A 857 -23.18 -20.03 3.49
CA VAL A 857 -23.05 -18.82 4.30
C VAL A 857 -24.26 -17.89 4.03
N ILE A 858 -24.82 -17.26 5.07
CA ILE A 858 -25.91 -16.27 4.96
C ILE A 858 -25.56 -14.98 5.71
N ILE A 859 -26.01 -13.83 5.20
CA ILE A 859 -25.75 -12.50 5.76
C ILE A 859 -27.06 -11.71 5.61
N LEU A 860 -27.54 -11.09 6.68
CA LEU A 860 -28.85 -10.43 6.71
C LEU A 860 -28.73 -8.96 7.23
N SER A 861 -29.76 -8.15 6.99
CA SER A 861 -30.12 -6.85 7.63
C SER A 861 -29.03 -5.90 8.15
N GLN A 862 -28.89 -4.71 7.50
CA GLN A 862 -28.22 -3.48 7.97
C GLN A 862 -26.83 -3.65 8.60
N SER A 863 -26.15 -4.73 8.27
CA SER A 863 -24.83 -5.05 8.79
C SER A 863 -23.74 -4.53 7.87
N LYS A 864 -22.54 -4.34 8.43
CA LYS A 864 -21.31 -4.12 7.66
C LYS A 864 -20.52 -5.41 7.67
N VAL A 865 -20.18 -5.93 6.49
CA VAL A 865 -19.52 -7.23 6.39
C VAL A 865 -18.27 -7.15 5.53
N ASP A 866 -17.16 -7.59 6.09
CA ASP A 866 -15.94 -7.93 5.35
C ASP A 866 -15.78 -9.45 5.34
N PHE A 867 -15.89 -10.04 4.15
CA PHE A 867 -15.71 -11.46 3.89
C PHE A 867 -14.61 -11.66 2.86
N PHE A 868 -13.39 -11.90 3.31
CA PHE A 868 -12.23 -11.92 2.41
C PHE A 868 -11.19 -12.99 2.71
N ASN A 869 -10.44 -13.41 1.70
CA ASN A 869 -9.41 -14.46 1.83
C ASN A 869 -9.95 -15.81 2.35
N ASN A 870 -11.21 -16.15 2.08
CA ASN A 870 -11.78 -17.42 2.51
C ASN A 870 -11.79 -18.45 1.38
N HIS A 871 -11.74 -19.73 1.75
CA HIS A 871 -11.86 -20.85 0.84
C HIS A 871 -13.20 -21.55 1.05
N LEU A 872 -14.03 -21.61 0.02
CA LEU A 872 -15.32 -22.29 0.01
C LEU A 872 -15.24 -23.42 -1.01
N GLU A 873 -14.96 -24.62 -0.52
CA GLU A 873 -14.63 -25.77 -1.35
C GLU A 873 -15.58 -26.94 -1.11
N ARG A 874 -16.09 -27.54 -2.19
CA ARG A 874 -16.90 -28.78 -2.12
C ARG A 874 -18.14 -28.68 -1.22
N ASN A 875 -18.62 -27.48 -0.91
CA ASN A 875 -19.85 -27.31 -0.14
C ASN A 875 -21.04 -27.68 -1.01
N SER A 876 -22.09 -28.19 -0.38
CA SER A 876 -23.28 -28.61 -1.11
C SER A 876 -24.58 -28.12 -0.52
N THR A 877 -25.47 -27.69 -1.39
CA THR A 877 -26.82 -27.24 -1.04
C THR A 877 -27.86 -28.09 -1.73
N ARG A 878 -28.96 -28.40 -1.06
CA ARG A 878 -30.09 -29.13 -1.63
C ARG A 878 -31.40 -28.41 -1.30
N GLY A 879 -31.81 -27.47 -2.17
CA GLY A 879 -33.04 -26.66 -2.03
C GLY A 879 -34.30 -27.29 -2.68
N GLY A 880 -35.47 -26.73 -2.40
CA GLY A 880 -36.75 -27.11 -3.03
C GLY A 880 -36.83 -26.79 -4.54
N ARG A 881 -37.88 -27.25 -5.24
CA ARG A 881 -38.06 -27.10 -6.71
C ARG A 881 -38.23 -25.64 -7.20
N GLY A 882 -38.26 -24.63 -6.32
CA GLY A 882 -38.46 -23.21 -6.68
C GLY A 882 -37.43 -22.20 -6.14
N THR A 883 -36.62 -22.53 -5.12
CA THR A 883 -35.91 -21.54 -4.30
C THR A 883 -34.37 -21.64 -4.32
N GLY A 884 -33.79 -22.77 -4.73
CA GLY A 884 -32.35 -22.83 -5.03
C GLY A 884 -31.48 -22.99 -3.80
N GLY A 885 -30.18 -23.16 -4.02
CA GLY A 885 -29.18 -23.12 -2.96
C GLY A 885 -27.99 -22.24 -3.30
N THR A 886 -27.57 -21.39 -2.36
CA THR A 886 -26.59 -20.32 -2.61
C THR A 886 -25.36 -20.48 -1.70
N VAL A 887 -24.15 -20.25 -2.19
CA VAL A 887 -22.95 -20.37 -1.36
C VAL A 887 -22.87 -19.18 -0.38
N ILE A 888 -22.96 -17.93 -0.85
CA ILE A 888 -23.08 -16.73 -0.01
C ILE A 888 -24.35 -15.95 -0.38
N PHE A 889 -25.25 -15.76 0.59
CA PHE A 889 -26.44 -14.94 0.43
C PHE A 889 -26.38 -13.70 1.32
N MET A 890 -26.70 -12.54 0.75
CA MET A 890 -26.75 -11.23 1.40
C MET A 890 -28.12 -10.60 1.15
N HIS A 891 -28.82 -10.18 2.21
CA HIS A 891 -30.10 -9.49 2.09
C HIS A 891 -30.15 -8.25 2.99
N GLY A 892 -30.45 -7.08 2.41
CA GLY A 892 -30.64 -5.84 3.18
C GLY A 892 -29.35 -5.28 3.79
N VAL A 893 -28.18 -5.60 3.23
CA VAL A 893 -26.87 -5.21 3.77
C VAL A 893 -26.54 -3.76 3.42
N SER A 894 -26.02 -2.97 4.37
CA SER A 894 -25.68 -1.55 4.15
C SER A 894 -24.29 -1.34 3.54
N ARG A 895 -23.37 -2.30 3.76
CA ARG A 895 -22.05 -2.38 3.12
C ARG A 895 -21.56 -3.83 3.13
N ALA A 896 -21.15 -4.35 1.98
CA ALA A 896 -20.54 -5.69 1.88
C ALA A 896 -19.27 -5.64 1.04
N ASN A 897 -18.19 -6.21 1.56
CA ASN A 897 -16.95 -6.44 0.83
C ASN A 897 -16.67 -7.95 0.77
N ILE A 898 -16.89 -8.54 -0.40
CA ILE A 898 -16.63 -9.95 -0.69
C ILE A 898 -15.43 -10.02 -1.62
N SER A 899 -14.23 -10.17 -1.07
CA SER A 899 -13.01 -10.08 -1.88
C SER A 899 -11.96 -11.16 -1.66
N HIS A 900 -11.21 -11.49 -2.71
CA HIS A 900 -10.09 -12.45 -2.64
C HIS A 900 -10.48 -13.83 -2.10
N ASN A 901 -11.72 -14.26 -2.29
CA ASN A 901 -12.19 -15.58 -1.88
C ASN A 901 -12.05 -16.59 -3.02
N ILE A 902 -11.92 -17.87 -2.65
CA ILE A 902 -11.88 -18.99 -3.58
C ILE A 902 -13.17 -19.80 -3.44
N PHE A 903 -13.92 -19.91 -4.54
CA PHE A 903 -15.12 -20.75 -4.65
C PHE A 903 -14.83 -21.88 -5.63
N LYS A 904 -14.66 -23.09 -5.12
CA LYS A 904 -14.25 -24.23 -5.95
C LYS A 904 -15.06 -25.48 -5.69
N ASP A 905 -15.42 -26.19 -6.76
CA ASP A 905 -16.08 -27.49 -6.70
C ASP A 905 -17.39 -27.50 -5.87
N ASN A 906 -18.05 -26.35 -5.68
CA ASN A 906 -19.31 -26.29 -4.94
C ASN A 906 -20.45 -26.82 -5.81
N VAL A 907 -21.42 -27.49 -5.17
CA VAL A 907 -22.47 -28.23 -5.89
C VAL A 907 -23.86 -27.97 -5.35
N ASN A 908 -24.81 -27.65 -6.23
CA ASN A 908 -26.22 -27.82 -5.88
C ASN A 908 -26.73 -29.21 -6.27
N LYS A 909 -27.27 -29.96 -5.30
CA LYS A 909 -27.76 -31.33 -5.51
C LYS A 909 -29.14 -31.40 -6.17
N VAL A 910 -29.82 -30.28 -6.40
CA VAL A 910 -31.12 -30.21 -7.09
C VAL A 910 -30.99 -29.44 -8.41
N ASN A 911 -31.67 -29.93 -9.45
CA ASN A 911 -31.81 -29.19 -10.71
C ASN A 911 -32.90 -28.12 -10.53
N ASN A 912 -32.53 -26.92 -10.06
CA ASN A 912 -33.44 -25.80 -9.92
C ASN A 912 -32.83 -24.47 -10.42
N PHE A 913 -33.70 -23.48 -10.58
CA PHE A 913 -33.45 -22.26 -11.36
C PHE A 913 -32.65 -21.17 -10.61
N THR A 914 -32.32 -21.38 -9.33
CA THR A 914 -32.10 -20.29 -8.35
C THR A 914 -30.82 -20.41 -7.52
N SER A 915 -29.91 -21.29 -7.90
CA SER A 915 -28.68 -21.57 -7.13
C SER A 915 -27.52 -20.64 -7.52
N ARG A 916 -26.81 -20.04 -6.56
CA ARG A 916 -25.83 -18.93 -6.82
C ARG A 916 -24.55 -19.08 -5.98
N LEU A 917 -23.42 -18.54 -6.42
CA LEU A 917 -22.20 -18.49 -5.61
C LEU A 917 -22.25 -17.29 -4.67
N CYS A 918 -22.62 -16.12 -5.19
CA CYS A 918 -22.79 -14.91 -4.42
C CYS A 918 -24.09 -14.23 -4.82
N PHE A 919 -24.97 -13.93 -3.87
CA PHE A 919 -26.26 -13.30 -4.13
C PHE A 919 -26.51 -12.15 -3.18
N ALA A 920 -26.55 -10.92 -3.71
CA ALA A 920 -26.96 -9.73 -2.98
C ALA A 920 -28.38 -9.32 -3.38
N GLN A 921 -29.25 -9.14 -2.40
CA GLN A 921 -30.62 -8.68 -2.57
C GLN A 921 -30.86 -7.45 -1.70
N GLU A 922 -31.49 -6.41 -2.26
CA GLU A 922 -31.87 -5.18 -1.54
C GLU A 922 -30.70 -4.58 -0.74
N SER A 923 -29.47 -4.68 -1.27
CA SER A 923 -28.24 -4.31 -0.57
C SER A 923 -27.57 -3.11 -1.21
N ALA A 924 -26.92 -2.28 -0.41
CA ALA A 924 -26.18 -1.09 -0.84
C ALA A 924 -24.67 -1.30 -0.66
N ASN A 925 -23.87 -0.59 -1.48
CA ASN A 925 -22.40 -0.57 -1.38
C ASN A 925 -21.78 -1.98 -1.37
N VAL A 926 -22.21 -2.82 -2.33
CA VAL A 926 -21.70 -4.19 -2.46
C VAL A 926 -20.45 -4.20 -3.36
N LEU A 927 -19.30 -4.53 -2.80
CA LEU A 927 -18.06 -4.78 -3.54
C LEU A 927 -17.80 -6.29 -3.62
N ILE A 928 -17.68 -6.81 -4.84
CA ILE A 928 -17.28 -8.20 -5.11
C ILE A 928 -16.02 -8.15 -5.97
N ALA A 929 -14.84 -8.34 -5.37
CA ALA A 929 -13.58 -8.07 -6.05
C ALA A 929 -12.49 -9.13 -5.86
N GLY A 930 -11.72 -9.45 -6.91
CA GLY A 930 -10.56 -10.34 -6.78
C GLY A 930 -10.89 -11.80 -6.46
N ASN A 931 -12.14 -12.25 -6.63
CA ASN A 931 -12.54 -13.61 -6.27
C ASN A 931 -12.26 -14.60 -7.40
N VAL A 932 -11.95 -15.84 -7.04
CA VAL A 932 -11.74 -16.96 -7.96
C VAL A 932 -12.88 -17.95 -7.84
N MET A 933 -13.72 -18.05 -8.87
CA MET A 933 -14.91 -18.91 -8.94
C MET A 933 -14.73 -19.95 -10.04
N ARG A 934 -14.28 -21.16 -9.69
CA ARG A 934 -13.94 -22.20 -10.67
C ARG A 934 -14.60 -23.55 -10.44
N ASP A 935 -14.96 -24.20 -11.54
CA ASP A 935 -15.42 -25.60 -11.59
C ASP A 935 -16.66 -25.91 -10.72
N ASN A 936 -17.48 -24.90 -10.42
CA ASN A 936 -18.70 -25.09 -9.63
C ASN A 936 -19.82 -25.68 -10.51
N ASN A 937 -20.60 -26.61 -9.95
CA ASN A 937 -21.55 -27.41 -10.72
C ASN A 937 -22.99 -27.27 -10.22
N ARG A 938 -23.90 -26.94 -11.13
CA ARG A 938 -25.31 -26.58 -10.85
C ARG A 938 -25.44 -25.37 -9.92
N VAL A 939 -24.47 -24.47 -9.96
CA VAL A 939 -24.46 -23.22 -9.19
C VAL A 939 -24.12 -22.09 -10.15
N ASN A 940 -24.96 -21.05 -10.18
CA ASN A 940 -24.72 -19.85 -10.97
C ASN A 940 -23.71 -18.94 -10.23
N GLY A 941 -23.13 -17.93 -10.87
CA GLY A 941 -22.07 -17.08 -10.32
C GLY A 941 -22.59 -15.97 -9.41
N ILE A 942 -22.29 -14.72 -9.77
CA ILE A 942 -22.59 -13.50 -8.99
C ILE A 942 -23.95 -12.94 -9.39
N TYR A 943 -24.79 -12.59 -8.42
CA TYR A 943 -26.13 -12.04 -8.64
C TYR A 943 -26.38 -10.82 -7.75
N LEU A 944 -26.82 -9.71 -8.36
CA LEU A 944 -27.33 -8.53 -7.66
C LEU A 944 -28.79 -8.29 -8.05
N LEU A 945 -29.67 -8.15 -7.05
CA LEU A 945 -31.10 -7.91 -7.21
C LEU A 945 -31.51 -6.68 -6.38
N VAL A 946 -32.06 -5.65 -7.03
CA VAL A 946 -32.43 -4.38 -6.38
C VAL A 946 -31.28 -3.86 -5.51
N SER A 947 -30.06 -3.91 -6.04
CA SER A 947 -28.84 -3.62 -5.28
C SER A 947 -27.90 -2.72 -6.08
N ASP A 948 -27.04 -2.00 -5.36
CA ASP A 948 -25.96 -1.22 -5.95
C ASP A 948 -24.62 -1.91 -5.66
N GLY A 949 -23.80 -2.13 -6.70
CA GLY A 949 -22.52 -2.80 -6.48
C GLY A 949 -21.49 -2.75 -7.61
N ILE A 950 -20.25 -3.00 -7.22
CA ILE A 950 -19.06 -3.09 -8.06
C ILE A 950 -18.61 -4.54 -8.09
N VAL A 951 -18.52 -5.11 -9.29
CA VAL A 951 -18.01 -6.45 -9.55
C VAL A 951 -16.74 -6.32 -10.39
N ARG A 952 -15.57 -6.50 -9.78
CA ARG A 952 -14.30 -6.26 -10.47
C ARG A 952 -13.20 -7.27 -10.22
N ASP A 953 -12.29 -7.44 -11.17
CA ASP A 953 -11.08 -8.26 -10.98
C ASP A 953 -11.40 -9.72 -10.59
N ASN A 954 -12.59 -10.23 -10.93
CA ASN A 954 -12.98 -11.60 -10.59
C ASN A 954 -12.66 -12.55 -11.74
N GLU A 955 -12.31 -13.78 -11.38
CA GLU A 955 -12.09 -14.86 -12.32
C GLU A 955 -13.19 -15.92 -12.19
N ILE A 956 -14.04 -16.03 -13.20
CA ILE A 956 -15.23 -16.87 -13.20
C ILE A 956 -15.12 -17.88 -14.34
N VAL A 957 -14.66 -19.10 -14.03
CA VAL A 957 -14.23 -20.07 -15.05
C VAL A 957 -14.88 -21.44 -14.87
N ASN A 958 -15.31 -22.06 -15.98
CA ASN A 958 -15.83 -23.43 -16.05
C ASN A 958 -17.04 -23.72 -15.14
N ASN A 959 -17.80 -22.70 -14.72
CA ASN A 959 -18.96 -22.93 -13.89
C ASN A 959 -20.14 -23.44 -14.74
N LYS A 960 -20.96 -24.31 -14.15
CA LYS A 960 -22.15 -24.88 -14.80
C LYS A 960 -23.37 -24.48 -14.01
N GLY A 961 -24.25 -23.70 -14.62
CA GLY A 961 -25.47 -23.23 -14.00
C GLY A 961 -26.70 -23.57 -14.84
N TYR A 962 -27.88 -23.43 -14.23
CA TYR A 962 -29.13 -23.61 -14.95
C TYR A 962 -29.53 -22.32 -15.69
N TYR A 963 -29.36 -21.16 -15.06
CA TYR A 963 -29.75 -19.81 -15.53
C TYR A 963 -28.59 -18.83 -15.30
N GLY A 964 -28.17 -18.00 -16.27
CA GLY A 964 -27.22 -16.87 -16.08
C GLY A 964 -25.97 -17.19 -15.24
N VAL A 965 -24.89 -17.69 -15.85
CA VAL A 965 -23.92 -18.49 -15.07
C VAL A 965 -22.76 -17.70 -14.47
N ALA A 966 -22.35 -16.57 -15.05
CA ALA A 966 -21.20 -15.84 -14.52
C ALA A 966 -21.60 -14.64 -13.66
N ILE A 967 -22.28 -13.66 -14.23
CA ILE A 967 -22.70 -12.44 -13.52
C ILE A 967 -24.12 -12.06 -13.95
N ALA A 968 -24.97 -11.68 -12.99
CA ALA A 968 -26.32 -11.26 -13.25
C ALA A 968 -26.75 -10.03 -12.44
N GLY A 969 -27.49 -9.13 -13.09
CA GLY A 969 -28.09 -7.94 -12.48
C GLY A 969 -29.59 -7.83 -12.78
N TRP A 970 -30.37 -7.46 -11.76
CA TRP A 970 -31.81 -7.19 -11.88
C TRP A 970 -32.20 -5.94 -11.11
N GLU A 971 -32.85 -4.96 -11.75
CA GLU A 971 -33.29 -3.69 -11.10
C GLU A 971 -32.17 -3.04 -10.26
N SER A 972 -30.93 -3.21 -10.72
CA SER A 972 -29.70 -2.88 -9.97
C SER A 972 -28.90 -1.80 -10.70
N THR A 973 -27.97 -1.18 -9.97
CA THR A 973 -26.93 -0.30 -10.53
C THR A 973 -25.58 -1.01 -10.41
N MET A 974 -24.91 -1.29 -11.53
CA MET A 974 -23.70 -2.14 -11.52
C MET A 974 -22.54 -1.57 -12.34
N LEU A 975 -21.34 -1.62 -11.75
CA LEU A 975 -20.07 -1.55 -12.47
C LEU A 975 -19.51 -2.98 -12.56
N ILE A 976 -19.28 -3.47 -13.77
CA ILE A 976 -18.61 -4.74 -14.04
C ILE A 976 -17.30 -4.43 -14.76
N ASP A 977 -16.19 -4.49 -14.05
CA ASP A 977 -14.90 -4.02 -14.54
C ASP A 977 -13.82 -5.10 -14.45
N ASN A 978 -13.03 -5.29 -15.50
CA ASN A 978 -11.83 -6.13 -15.44
C ASN A 978 -12.07 -7.58 -14.94
N ASN A 979 -13.16 -8.23 -15.34
CA ASN A 979 -13.42 -9.62 -14.98
C ASN A 979 -13.04 -10.57 -16.12
N ILE A 980 -12.52 -11.75 -15.74
CA ILE A 980 -12.21 -12.86 -16.64
C ILE A 980 -13.34 -13.90 -16.55
N ILE A 981 -14.12 -14.04 -17.61
CA ILE A 981 -15.33 -14.86 -17.67
C ILE A 981 -15.20 -15.92 -18.77
N LEU A 982 -14.77 -17.12 -18.39
CA LEU A 982 -14.36 -18.16 -19.35
C LEU A 982 -15.16 -19.46 -19.22
N ASN A 983 -15.61 -20.00 -20.36
CA ASN A 983 -16.12 -21.37 -20.47
C ASN A 983 -17.30 -21.73 -19.53
N ASN A 984 -18.07 -20.74 -19.11
CA ASN A 984 -19.23 -20.96 -18.25
C ASN A 984 -20.42 -21.48 -19.08
N GLN A 985 -21.19 -22.43 -18.54
CA GLN A 985 -22.24 -23.12 -19.27
C GLN A 985 -23.61 -23.01 -18.60
N ALA A 986 -24.57 -22.44 -19.33
CA ALA A 986 -25.96 -22.26 -18.92
C ALA A 986 -26.89 -23.21 -19.67
N GLN A 987 -27.93 -23.71 -18.99
CA GLN A 987 -28.99 -24.46 -19.68
C GLN A 987 -29.98 -23.53 -20.39
N THR A 988 -30.50 -22.47 -19.74
CA THR A 988 -31.72 -21.79 -20.20
C THR A 988 -31.68 -20.26 -20.33
N SER A 989 -30.53 -19.59 -20.12
CA SER A 989 -30.39 -18.15 -20.40
C SER A 989 -29.06 -17.79 -21.05
N THR A 990 -28.05 -17.34 -20.29
CA THR A 990 -26.75 -16.88 -20.81
C THR A 990 -25.59 -17.50 -20.04
N GLY A 991 -24.51 -17.82 -20.76
CA GLY A 991 -23.30 -18.39 -20.18
C GLY A 991 -22.45 -17.34 -19.44
N GLY A 992 -22.33 -16.13 -19.99
CA GLY A 992 -21.57 -15.04 -19.40
C GLY A 992 -22.43 -14.11 -18.52
N ILE A 993 -22.65 -12.88 -18.99
CA ILE A 993 -23.31 -11.81 -18.25
C ILE A 993 -24.80 -11.71 -18.61
N TRP A 994 -25.65 -11.55 -17.60
CA TRP A 994 -27.09 -11.36 -17.75
C TRP A 994 -27.59 -10.08 -17.09
N MET A 995 -28.35 -9.26 -17.81
CA MET A 995 -28.92 -8.02 -17.29
C MET A 995 -30.40 -7.94 -17.60
N THR A 996 -31.20 -7.51 -16.61
CA THR A 996 -32.63 -7.30 -16.80
C THR A 996 -33.15 -6.14 -15.95
N LYS A 997 -34.01 -5.29 -16.56
CA LYS A 997 -34.61 -4.12 -15.89
C LYS A 997 -33.62 -3.24 -15.14
N MET A 998 -32.40 -3.08 -15.66
CA MET A 998 -31.33 -2.37 -14.96
C MET A 998 -31.71 -0.91 -14.72
N THR A 999 -31.22 -0.31 -13.64
CA THR A 999 -31.29 1.16 -13.54
C THR A 999 -30.23 1.75 -14.46
N SER A 1000 -28.96 1.41 -14.22
CA SER A 1000 -27.80 1.75 -15.06
C SER A 1000 -26.74 0.66 -14.90
N ALA A 1001 -26.02 0.30 -15.96
CA ALA A 1001 -24.89 -0.62 -15.87
C ALA A 1001 -23.75 -0.22 -16.80
N LEU A 1002 -22.53 -0.23 -16.26
CA LEU A 1002 -21.28 -0.03 -17.01
C LEU A 1002 -20.48 -1.33 -16.97
N ILE A 1003 -20.23 -1.92 -18.14
CA ILE A 1003 -19.50 -3.17 -18.31
C ILE A 1003 -18.23 -2.83 -19.10
N GLN A 1004 -17.07 -2.90 -18.46
CA GLN A 1004 -15.81 -2.46 -19.07
C GLN A 1004 -14.62 -3.38 -18.80
N ASN A 1005 -13.65 -3.41 -19.72
CA ASN A 1005 -12.41 -4.18 -19.59
C ASN A 1005 -12.58 -5.68 -19.33
N ASN A 1006 -13.73 -6.28 -19.65
CA ASN A 1006 -13.95 -7.70 -19.37
C ASN A 1006 -13.51 -8.58 -20.53
N ILE A 1007 -12.96 -9.75 -20.21
CA ILE A 1007 -12.73 -10.85 -21.15
C ILE A 1007 -13.88 -11.86 -20.98
N ILE A 1008 -14.69 -12.03 -22.02
CA ILE A 1008 -15.89 -12.88 -22.02
C ILE A 1008 -15.76 -13.90 -23.15
N SER A 1009 -15.24 -15.09 -22.83
CA SER A 1009 -14.90 -16.08 -23.86
C SER A 1009 -15.36 -17.51 -23.58
N GLY A 1010 -15.74 -18.23 -24.64
CA GLY A 1010 -16.06 -19.66 -24.58
C GLY A 1010 -17.34 -20.01 -23.83
N ASN A 1011 -18.14 -19.02 -23.42
CA ASN A 1011 -19.34 -19.23 -22.62
C ASN A 1011 -20.48 -19.79 -23.48
N ARG A 1012 -21.29 -20.70 -22.92
CA ARG A 1012 -22.31 -21.46 -23.67
C ARG A 1012 -23.70 -21.35 -23.07
N ALA A 1013 -24.70 -21.10 -23.91
CA ALA A 1013 -26.12 -21.21 -23.61
C ALA A 1013 -26.78 -22.33 -24.43
N ASN A 1014 -27.12 -23.45 -23.78
CA ASN A 1014 -27.54 -24.68 -24.45
C ASN A 1014 -29.00 -24.68 -24.98
N SER A 1015 -29.88 -23.83 -24.45
CA SER A 1015 -31.31 -23.80 -24.84
C SER A 1015 -31.91 -22.39 -24.82
N ALA A 1016 -31.10 -21.36 -25.06
CA ALA A 1016 -31.51 -19.96 -24.95
C ALA A 1016 -30.70 -18.99 -25.83
N ALA A 1017 -30.97 -17.69 -25.67
CA ALA A 1017 -30.29 -16.60 -26.35
C ALA A 1017 -29.14 -16.03 -25.50
N ALA A 1018 -28.05 -15.66 -26.18
CA ALA A 1018 -26.76 -15.18 -25.69
C ALA A 1018 -25.82 -16.17 -25.00
N GLY A 1019 -24.65 -16.38 -25.59
CA GLY A 1019 -23.55 -17.10 -24.95
C GLY A 1019 -22.74 -16.16 -24.06
N GLY A 1020 -22.40 -14.97 -24.58
CA GLY A 1020 -21.58 -13.95 -23.92
C GLY A 1020 -22.38 -13.00 -23.01
N VAL A 1021 -23.11 -12.03 -23.59
CA VAL A 1021 -23.83 -10.98 -22.82
C VAL A 1021 -25.29 -10.91 -23.26
N ALA A 1022 -26.21 -10.93 -22.31
CA ALA A 1022 -27.65 -10.81 -22.54
C ALA A 1022 -28.24 -9.61 -21.78
N VAL A 1023 -28.90 -8.70 -22.49
CA VAL A 1023 -29.65 -7.57 -21.93
C VAL A 1023 -31.13 -7.70 -22.31
N TRP A 1024 -32.01 -7.93 -21.34
CA TRP A 1024 -33.40 -8.31 -21.63
C TRP A 1024 -34.42 -7.78 -20.61
N ASP A 1025 -35.52 -7.17 -21.06
CA ASP A 1025 -36.62 -6.66 -20.22
C ASP A 1025 -37.82 -7.63 -20.01
N GLY A 1026 -37.81 -8.82 -20.62
CA GLY A 1026 -39.01 -9.69 -20.74
C GLY A 1026 -39.17 -10.84 -19.75
N GLY A 1027 -38.66 -10.73 -18.51
CA GLY A 1027 -38.74 -11.80 -17.51
C GLY A 1027 -40.13 -11.95 -16.86
N ASN A 1028 -40.72 -13.14 -16.95
CA ASN A 1028 -41.87 -13.56 -16.14
C ASN A 1028 -41.44 -13.66 -14.65
N GLN A 1029 -42.07 -12.88 -13.76
CA GLN A 1029 -41.74 -12.82 -12.31
C GLN A 1029 -41.70 -14.21 -11.64
N ASN A 1030 -42.43 -15.19 -12.20
CA ASN A 1030 -42.51 -16.56 -11.71
C ASN A 1030 -41.26 -17.42 -11.98
N MET A 1031 -40.31 -16.98 -12.82
CA MET A 1031 -39.09 -17.76 -13.14
C MET A 1031 -37.96 -17.59 -12.12
N LEU A 1032 -38.13 -16.71 -11.13
CA LEU A 1032 -37.08 -16.36 -10.19
C LEU A 1032 -37.24 -16.94 -8.78
N GLY A 1033 -38.45 -17.25 -8.31
CA GLY A 1033 -38.64 -17.75 -6.94
C GLY A 1033 -37.95 -16.94 -5.82
N THR A 1034 -37.66 -15.64 -6.01
CA THR A 1034 -36.70 -14.85 -5.20
C THR A 1034 -37.27 -13.70 -4.38
N LEU A 1035 -38.57 -13.44 -4.40
CA LEU A 1035 -39.12 -12.77 -3.23
C LEU A 1035 -39.20 -13.85 -2.16
N LEU A 1036 -38.58 -13.62 -0.98
CA LEU A 1036 -39.00 -14.32 0.23
C LEU A 1036 -40.53 -14.34 0.19
N PRO A 1037 -41.19 -15.51 0.04
CA PRO A 1037 -42.62 -15.52 -0.22
C PRO A 1037 -43.30 -14.73 0.91
N GLU A 1038 -44.22 -13.82 0.53
CA GLU A 1038 -45.13 -13.11 1.44
C GLU A 1038 -46.09 -14.11 2.13
N ARG A 1039 -45.55 -15.09 2.84
CA ARG A 1039 -46.30 -15.97 3.72
C ARG A 1039 -46.56 -15.18 5.00
N PRO A 1040 -47.82 -14.91 5.39
CA PRO A 1040 -48.15 -14.10 6.56
C PRO A 1040 -47.53 -14.64 7.88
N ASP A 1041 -47.38 -15.95 7.97
CA ASP A 1041 -46.74 -16.70 9.06
C ASP A 1041 -45.21 -16.55 9.11
N TYR A 1042 -44.57 -16.28 7.96
CA TYR A 1042 -43.13 -16.07 7.83
C TYR A 1042 -42.73 -14.59 7.91
N ALA A 1043 -43.62 -13.71 7.45
CA ALA A 1043 -43.48 -12.28 7.60
C ALA A 1043 -43.33 -11.93 9.08
N GLU A 1044 -44.02 -12.55 10.04
CA GLU A 1044 -43.79 -12.29 11.47
C GLU A 1044 -42.39 -12.69 11.96
N TYR A 1045 -41.89 -13.91 11.68
CA TYR A 1045 -40.55 -14.34 12.13
C TYR A 1045 -39.43 -13.44 11.57
N LEU A 1046 -39.53 -13.07 10.29
CA LEU A 1046 -38.59 -12.14 9.66
C LEU A 1046 -38.85 -10.69 10.08
N THR A 1047 -40.09 -10.18 10.18
CA THR A 1047 -40.38 -8.77 10.55
C THR A 1047 -40.01 -8.40 11.98
N HIS A 1048 -39.88 -9.38 12.89
CA HIS A 1048 -39.35 -9.15 14.24
C HIS A 1048 -37.81 -9.18 14.30
N ARG A 1049 -37.12 -9.83 13.34
CA ARG A 1049 -35.64 -9.79 13.20
C ARG A 1049 -35.15 -8.76 12.15
N VAL A 1050 -36.00 -8.41 11.18
CA VAL A 1050 -35.74 -7.68 9.91
C VAL A 1050 -37.06 -7.04 9.41
N PRO A 1051 -37.35 -5.76 9.65
CA PRO A 1051 -38.48 -5.11 9.01
C PRO A 1051 -38.30 -5.23 7.48
N MET A 1052 -39.36 -5.63 6.77
CA MET A 1052 -39.37 -5.62 5.31
C MET A 1052 -39.29 -4.17 4.83
N PHE A 1053 -38.07 -3.68 4.62
CA PHE A 1053 -37.86 -2.33 4.14
C PHE A 1053 -37.98 -2.29 2.62
N LYS A 1054 -38.93 -1.50 2.13
CA LYS A 1054 -38.88 -0.99 0.75
C LYS A 1054 -37.69 -0.03 0.64
N SER A 1055 -36.82 -0.36 -0.31
CA SER A 1055 -35.63 0.39 -0.76
C SER A 1055 -34.59 0.70 0.33
N ALA A 1056 -33.51 -0.09 0.36
CA ALA A 1056 -32.21 0.49 0.69
C ALA A 1056 -32.03 1.74 -0.21
N GLN A 1057 -31.77 2.88 0.41
CA GLN A 1057 -31.58 4.13 -0.32
C GLN A 1057 -30.39 3.99 -1.27
N LYS A 1058 -30.52 4.52 -2.50
CA LYS A 1058 -29.40 4.75 -3.41
C LYS A 1058 -28.37 5.62 -2.69
N THR A 1059 -27.24 5.04 -2.28
CA THR A 1059 -26.14 5.79 -1.69
C THR A 1059 -24.88 5.59 -2.52
N THR A 1060 -24.33 6.72 -2.96
CA THR A 1060 -22.92 7.00 -3.30
C THR A 1060 -22.33 6.59 -4.68
N ALA A 1061 -22.40 7.56 -5.61
CA ALA A 1061 -21.30 8.26 -6.30
C ALA A 1061 -20.30 7.57 -7.27
N ALA A 1062 -20.28 6.26 -7.51
CA ALA A 1062 -19.27 5.66 -8.40
C ALA A 1062 -19.75 5.26 -9.82
N ILE A 1063 -21.06 5.22 -10.09
CA ILE A 1063 -21.61 4.73 -11.37
C ILE A 1063 -22.45 5.85 -12.00
N PRO A 1064 -22.09 6.36 -13.20
CA PRO A 1064 -22.90 7.38 -13.86
C PRO A 1064 -24.31 6.86 -14.20
N ASP A 1065 -25.34 7.69 -14.00
CA ASP A 1065 -26.73 7.32 -14.27
C ASP A 1065 -27.07 7.46 -15.77
N PHE A 1066 -26.62 6.49 -16.58
CA PHE A 1066 -26.89 6.46 -18.03
C PHE A 1066 -28.36 6.15 -18.38
N LYS A 1067 -29.10 5.57 -17.42
CA LYS A 1067 -30.44 4.97 -17.60
C LYS A 1067 -30.47 3.91 -18.71
N SER A 1068 -29.32 3.29 -18.95
CA SER A 1068 -29.08 2.32 -20.02
C SER A 1068 -27.96 1.34 -19.61
N VAL A 1069 -27.71 0.35 -20.46
CA VAL A 1069 -26.57 -0.57 -20.30
C VAL A 1069 -25.46 -0.16 -21.29
N VAL A 1070 -24.26 0.07 -20.80
CA VAL A 1070 -23.10 0.47 -21.60
C VAL A 1070 -22.02 -0.59 -21.51
N LEU A 1071 -21.57 -1.10 -22.65
CA LEU A 1071 -20.39 -1.96 -22.77
C LEU A 1071 -19.29 -1.15 -23.43
N ILE A 1072 -18.17 -0.97 -22.75
CA ILE A 1072 -17.00 -0.26 -23.29
C ILE A 1072 -15.72 -1.08 -23.14
N ASN A 1073 -14.90 -1.22 -24.18
CA ASN A 1073 -13.59 -1.88 -24.07
C ASN A 1073 -13.66 -3.32 -23.53
N ASN A 1074 -14.57 -4.15 -24.04
CA ASN A 1074 -14.64 -5.58 -23.70
C ASN A 1074 -14.19 -6.46 -24.87
N THR A 1075 -13.68 -7.64 -24.57
CA THR A 1075 -13.39 -8.70 -25.55
C THR A 1075 -14.39 -9.84 -25.39
N ILE A 1076 -15.32 -9.97 -26.35
CA ILE A 1076 -16.42 -10.94 -26.34
C ILE A 1076 -16.22 -11.93 -27.50
N THR A 1077 -15.65 -13.10 -27.21
CA THR A 1077 -15.25 -14.04 -28.28
C THR A 1077 -15.60 -15.49 -28.03
N ASP A 1078 -15.82 -16.26 -29.10
CA ASP A 1078 -16.00 -17.72 -29.04
C ASP A 1078 -17.14 -18.22 -28.15
N ASN A 1079 -18.11 -17.35 -27.86
CA ASN A 1079 -19.30 -17.71 -27.09
C ASN A 1079 -20.36 -18.37 -27.99
N TYR A 1080 -21.15 -19.28 -27.42
CA TYR A 1080 -22.17 -20.05 -28.15
C TYR A 1080 -23.56 -19.88 -27.56
N ALA A 1081 -24.56 -19.64 -28.41
CA ALA A 1081 -25.98 -19.69 -28.05
C ALA A 1081 -26.76 -20.64 -28.96
N SER A 1082 -27.69 -21.43 -28.41
CA SER A 1082 -28.53 -22.31 -29.22
C SER A 1082 -29.53 -21.57 -30.12
N ASN A 1083 -29.89 -20.32 -29.77
CA ASN A 1083 -30.88 -19.53 -30.52
C ASN A 1083 -30.24 -18.31 -31.22
N TYR A 1084 -30.02 -17.22 -30.48
CA TYR A 1084 -29.59 -15.92 -31.01
C TYR A 1084 -28.47 -15.33 -30.16
N GLY A 1085 -27.67 -14.45 -30.75
CA GLY A 1085 -26.79 -13.51 -30.05
C GLY A 1085 -25.60 -14.16 -29.37
N GLY A 1086 -24.90 -15.10 -30.03
CA GLY A 1086 -23.75 -15.83 -29.48
C GLY A 1086 -22.83 -14.93 -28.63
N GLY A 1087 -22.45 -13.77 -29.18
CA GLY A 1087 -21.74 -12.71 -28.46
C GLY A 1087 -22.67 -11.89 -27.57
N VAL A 1088 -23.54 -11.06 -28.17
CA VAL A 1088 -24.44 -10.13 -27.47
C VAL A 1088 -25.89 -10.32 -27.92
N TYR A 1089 -26.82 -10.39 -26.96
CA TYR A 1089 -28.27 -10.41 -27.20
C TYR A 1089 -28.95 -9.25 -26.47
N ILE A 1090 -29.79 -8.49 -27.18
CA ILE A 1090 -30.51 -7.33 -26.64
C ILE A 1090 -32.00 -7.41 -26.99
N GLN A 1091 -32.86 -7.24 -25.98
CA GLN A 1091 -34.31 -7.14 -26.15
C GLN A 1091 -34.95 -6.18 -25.15
N ASN A 1092 -35.67 -5.18 -25.68
CA ASN A 1092 -36.48 -4.18 -24.95
C ASN A 1092 -35.68 -3.29 -23.98
N TRP A 1093 -34.40 -3.04 -24.23
CA TRP A 1093 -33.60 -2.12 -23.41
C TRP A 1093 -32.71 -1.21 -24.27
N GLU A 1094 -32.35 -0.03 -23.75
CA GLU A 1094 -31.37 0.84 -24.38
C GLU A 1094 -29.95 0.34 -24.07
N THR A 1095 -29.14 0.10 -25.10
CA THR A 1095 -27.79 -0.45 -24.95
C THR A 1095 -26.80 0.22 -25.89
N HIS A 1096 -25.62 0.53 -25.36
CA HIS A 1096 -24.53 1.16 -26.11
C HIS A 1096 -23.30 0.24 -26.09
N LEU A 1097 -22.78 -0.08 -27.27
CA LEU A 1097 -21.54 -0.84 -27.44
C LEU A 1097 -20.48 0.10 -28.01
N VAL A 1098 -19.38 0.29 -27.27
CA VAL A 1098 -18.27 1.19 -27.60
C VAL A 1098 -16.94 0.45 -27.46
N ASN A 1099 -16.01 0.56 -28.39
CA ASN A 1099 -14.65 -0.03 -28.25
C ASN A 1099 -14.63 -1.54 -27.94
N ASN A 1100 -15.64 -2.31 -28.34
CA ASN A 1100 -15.68 -3.75 -28.03
C ASN A 1100 -15.18 -4.61 -29.22
N ILE A 1101 -14.52 -5.72 -28.91
CA ILE A 1101 -14.30 -6.81 -29.86
C ILE A 1101 -15.43 -7.84 -29.68
N ILE A 1102 -16.14 -8.16 -30.76
CA ILE A 1102 -17.21 -9.15 -30.82
C ILE A 1102 -16.95 -10.08 -32.02
N TRP A 1103 -16.24 -11.17 -31.76
CA TRP A 1103 -15.67 -12.02 -32.81
C TRP A 1103 -15.78 -13.52 -32.49
N GLY A 1104 -15.81 -14.39 -33.50
CA GLY A 1104 -15.75 -15.85 -33.30
C GLY A 1104 -16.97 -16.48 -32.62
N ASN A 1105 -17.96 -15.68 -32.20
CA ASN A 1105 -19.15 -16.18 -31.53
C ASN A 1105 -20.06 -16.98 -32.48
N GLN A 1106 -20.91 -17.83 -31.92
CA GLN A 1106 -21.77 -18.76 -32.65
C GLN A 1106 -23.21 -18.72 -32.13
N ALA A 1107 -24.18 -18.80 -33.05
CA ALA A 1107 -25.60 -18.90 -32.73
C ALA A 1107 -26.27 -20.00 -33.56
N GLY A 1108 -27.31 -20.65 -33.02
CA GLY A 1108 -28.10 -21.64 -33.77
C GLY A 1108 -28.90 -21.03 -34.94
N GLN A 1109 -29.19 -19.74 -34.90
CA GLN A 1109 -29.74 -19.00 -36.04
C GLN A 1109 -28.66 -18.18 -36.75
N LYS A 1110 -28.54 -18.40 -38.05
CA LYS A 1110 -27.58 -17.70 -38.90
C LYS A 1110 -27.87 -16.21 -38.99
N GLY A 1111 -26.82 -15.39 -38.96
CA GLY A 1111 -26.90 -13.92 -39.02
C GLY A 1111 -27.14 -13.24 -37.66
N TYR A 1112 -27.12 -14.02 -36.58
CA TYR A 1112 -27.30 -13.54 -35.20
C TYR A 1112 -26.15 -13.98 -34.29
N GLU A 1113 -24.99 -14.35 -34.86
CA GLU A 1113 -23.88 -14.93 -34.13
C GLU A 1113 -23.20 -13.91 -33.21
N GLN A 1114 -22.91 -12.71 -33.72
CA GLN A 1114 -22.19 -11.68 -32.96
C GLN A 1114 -23.14 -10.82 -32.12
N ILE A 1115 -24.12 -10.18 -32.76
CA ILE A 1115 -25.08 -9.30 -32.11
C ILE A 1115 -26.49 -9.68 -32.58
N ALA A 1116 -27.41 -9.90 -31.65
CA ALA A 1116 -28.81 -10.10 -31.92
C ALA A 1116 -29.65 -9.05 -31.18
N TYR A 1117 -30.39 -8.26 -31.94
CA TYR A 1117 -31.18 -7.14 -31.44
C TYR A 1117 -32.61 -7.24 -31.95
N MET A 1118 -33.57 -7.37 -31.03
CA MET A 1118 -34.98 -7.62 -31.38
C MET A 1118 -35.83 -6.35 -31.35
N VAL A 1119 -35.77 -5.62 -30.22
CA VAL A 1119 -36.58 -4.41 -29.94
C VAL A 1119 -35.80 -3.53 -28.95
N GLY A 1120 -35.90 -2.20 -29.01
CA GLY A 1120 -35.24 -1.27 -28.06
C GLY A 1120 -34.56 -0.07 -28.74
N ARG A 1121 -33.38 0.32 -28.24
CA ARG A 1121 -32.43 1.24 -28.90
C ARG A 1121 -31.02 0.68 -28.73
N LEU A 1122 -30.31 0.47 -29.84
CA LEU A 1122 -28.93 -0.02 -29.84
C LEU A 1122 -28.03 0.94 -30.63
N THR A 1123 -26.92 1.37 -30.03
CA THR A 1123 -25.84 2.05 -30.74
C THR A 1123 -24.57 1.21 -30.68
N VAL A 1124 -23.89 1.06 -31.82
CA VAL A 1124 -22.61 0.35 -31.92
C VAL A 1124 -21.61 1.31 -32.54
N GLN A 1125 -20.55 1.64 -31.79
CA GLN A 1125 -19.55 2.64 -32.18
C GLN A 1125 -18.15 2.09 -31.91
N ASN A 1126 -17.20 2.32 -32.82
CA ASN A 1126 -15.79 1.98 -32.63
C ASN A 1126 -15.59 0.52 -32.19
N CYS A 1127 -16.33 -0.43 -32.77
CA CYS A 1127 -16.26 -1.84 -32.39
C CYS A 1127 -15.67 -2.68 -33.53
N ASN A 1128 -15.04 -3.80 -33.19
CA ASN A 1128 -14.72 -4.85 -34.16
C ASN A 1128 -15.80 -5.93 -34.08
N VAL A 1129 -16.57 -6.12 -35.16
CA VAL A 1129 -17.71 -7.04 -35.21
C VAL A 1129 -17.59 -7.94 -36.44
N GLN A 1130 -17.51 -9.25 -36.23
CA GLN A 1130 -17.41 -10.21 -37.33
C GLN A 1130 -18.63 -10.16 -38.26
N GLY A 1131 -18.40 -9.94 -39.56
CA GLY A 1131 -19.43 -9.71 -40.57
C GLY A 1131 -19.95 -8.26 -40.63
N GLY A 1132 -19.38 -7.37 -39.81
CA GLY A 1132 -19.71 -5.95 -39.72
C GLY A 1132 -21.07 -5.65 -39.08
N TRP A 1133 -21.36 -4.35 -38.90
CA TRP A 1133 -22.65 -3.86 -38.41
C TRP A 1133 -23.08 -2.59 -39.16
N LYS A 1134 -23.99 -2.73 -40.12
CA LYS A 1134 -24.33 -1.66 -41.09
C LYS A 1134 -24.88 -0.37 -40.48
N GLN A 1135 -25.48 -0.47 -39.29
CA GLN A 1135 -26.06 0.67 -38.58
C GLN A 1135 -25.07 1.31 -37.58
N GLY A 1136 -23.86 0.75 -37.47
CA GLY A 1136 -22.84 1.21 -36.53
C GLY A 1136 -21.91 2.27 -37.15
N GLN A 1137 -21.17 2.95 -36.29
CA GLN A 1137 -20.15 3.93 -36.67
C GLN A 1137 -18.77 3.37 -36.37
N ASN A 1138 -17.81 3.56 -37.29
CA ASN A 1138 -16.44 3.06 -37.15
C ASN A 1138 -16.36 1.56 -36.81
N ILE A 1139 -17.05 0.73 -37.60
CA ILE A 1139 -17.06 -0.72 -37.39
C ILE A 1139 -15.95 -1.38 -38.20
N ILE A 1140 -15.09 -2.11 -37.50
CA ILE A 1140 -14.06 -2.97 -38.09
C ILE A 1140 -14.67 -4.36 -38.28
N ASP A 1141 -14.37 -5.00 -39.41
CA ASP A 1141 -14.70 -6.40 -39.70
C ASP A 1141 -13.41 -7.10 -40.15
N ALA A 1142 -12.55 -7.38 -39.18
CA ALA A 1142 -11.27 -8.03 -39.40
C ALA A 1142 -10.93 -8.92 -38.21
N ASP A 1143 -10.23 -10.02 -38.48
CA ASP A 1143 -9.75 -10.90 -37.41
C ASP A 1143 -8.97 -10.07 -36.36
N PRO A 1144 -9.35 -10.12 -35.07
CA PRO A 1144 -8.65 -9.43 -34.01
C PRO A 1144 -7.20 -9.87 -33.84
N LEU A 1145 -6.85 -11.09 -34.30
CA LEU A 1145 -5.52 -11.69 -34.20
C LEU A 1145 -5.00 -11.75 -32.75
N PHE A 1146 -5.67 -12.52 -31.89
CA PHE A 1146 -5.26 -12.71 -30.49
C PHE A 1146 -3.96 -13.53 -30.35
N LYS A 1147 -3.09 -13.16 -29.40
CA LYS A 1147 -1.87 -13.91 -29.02
C LYS A 1147 -2.20 -15.06 -28.06
N GLY A 1148 -2.75 -16.15 -28.57
CA GLY A 1148 -3.07 -17.33 -27.74
C GLY A 1148 -4.18 -17.05 -26.73
N ASP A 1149 -4.08 -17.64 -25.53
CA ASP A 1149 -5.16 -17.62 -24.50
C ASP A 1149 -5.18 -16.36 -23.62
N THR A 1150 -4.24 -15.41 -23.83
CA THR A 1150 -4.18 -14.15 -23.06
C THR A 1150 -5.07 -13.05 -23.63
N PHE A 1151 -5.65 -13.26 -24.83
CA PHE A 1151 -6.48 -12.28 -25.55
C PHE A 1151 -5.78 -10.93 -25.86
N GLU A 1152 -4.46 -10.87 -25.74
CA GLU A 1152 -3.65 -9.75 -26.21
C GLU A 1152 -3.72 -9.64 -27.74
N LEU A 1153 -3.65 -8.41 -28.26
CA LEU A 1153 -3.65 -8.18 -29.70
C LEU A 1153 -2.27 -8.43 -30.31
N SER A 1154 -2.22 -9.15 -31.43
CA SER A 1154 -1.00 -9.21 -32.24
C SER A 1154 -0.66 -7.82 -32.82
N ASP A 1155 0.62 -7.60 -33.10
CA ASP A 1155 1.15 -6.37 -33.69
C ASP A 1155 0.54 -6.06 -35.09
N MET A 1156 -0.17 -7.03 -35.68
CA MET A 1156 -0.85 -6.90 -36.97
C MET A 1156 -2.36 -6.64 -36.83
N SER A 1157 -2.86 -6.52 -35.59
CA SER A 1157 -4.29 -6.33 -35.33
C SER A 1157 -4.76 -4.96 -35.79
N GLN A 1158 -5.90 -4.93 -36.49
CA GLN A 1158 -6.53 -3.67 -36.89
C GLN A 1158 -7.27 -2.98 -35.74
N CYS A 1159 -7.39 -3.62 -34.58
CA CYS A 1159 -8.02 -3.04 -33.39
C CYS A 1159 -7.13 -2.02 -32.68
N ILE A 1160 -5.82 -2.03 -32.96
CA ILE A 1160 -4.83 -1.17 -32.30
C ILE A 1160 -5.04 0.30 -32.71
N GLY A 1161 -5.25 1.17 -31.73
CA GLY A 1161 -5.39 2.62 -31.87
C GLY A 1161 -6.67 3.09 -32.59
N LYS A 1162 -7.77 2.30 -32.53
CA LYS A 1162 -9.03 2.58 -33.28
C LYS A 1162 -10.25 2.84 -32.41
N GLY A 1163 -10.12 2.73 -31.09
CA GLY A 1163 -11.14 3.07 -30.13
C GLY A 1163 -11.37 4.58 -30.02
N ALA A 1164 -12.45 4.95 -29.32
CA ALA A 1164 -12.73 6.32 -28.94
C ALA A 1164 -12.30 6.57 -27.50
N ALA A 1165 -11.53 7.63 -27.25
CA ALA A 1165 -11.11 8.02 -25.89
C ALA A 1165 -12.25 8.61 -25.05
N LEU A 1166 -13.25 9.21 -25.70
CA LEU A 1166 -14.41 9.83 -25.08
C LEU A 1166 -15.66 9.62 -25.95
N VAL A 1167 -16.78 9.28 -25.31
CA VAL A 1167 -18.10 9.19 -25.96
C VAL A 1167 -19.19 9.81 -25.08
N THR A 1168 -20.20 10.43 -25.69
CA THR A 1168 -21.35 10.98 -24.97
C THR A 1168 -22.55 10.02 -25.07
N ILE A 1169 -22.99 9.47 -23.94
CA ILE A 1169 -24.13 8.55 -23.82
C ILE A 1169 -25.26 9.24 -23.07
N ASN A 1170 -26.42 9.43 -23.72
CA ASN A 1170 -27.60 10.07 -23.11
C ASN A 1170 -27.32 11.43 -22.42
N GLY A 1171 -26.34 12.20 -22.94
CA GLY A 1171 -25.93 13.49 -22.39
C GLY A 1171 -24.91 13.41 -21.25
N VAL A 1172 -24.39 12.22 -20.95
CA VAL A 1172 -23.31 11.96 -20.00
C VAL A 1172 -22.05 11.60 -20.77
N ASP A 1173 -20.98 12.34 -20.57
CA ASP A 1173 -19.66 12.05 -21.13
C ASP A 1173 -19.02 10.87 -20.38
N LEU A 1174 -18.55 9.88 -21.14
CA LEU A 1174 -17.90 8.67 -20.66
C LEU A 1174 -16.54 8.55 -21.33
N ASN A 1175 -15.48 8.69 -20.54
CA ASN A 1175 -14.12 8.40 -20.96
C ASN A 1175 -13.90 6.89 -21.09
N CYS A 1176 -12.98 6.49 -21.97
CA CYS A 1176 -12.46 5.13 -21.93
C CYS A 1176 -11.78 4.87 -20.58
N PRO A 1177 -11.77 3.62 -20.08
CA PRO A 1177 -11.04 3.28 -18.86
C PRO A 1177 -9.55 3.64 -18.98
N GLU A 1178 -8.94 4.19 -17.93
CA GLU A 1178 -7.52 4.60 -17.92
C GLU A 1178 -6.55 3.43 -17.93
N LYS A 1179 -7.04 2.24 -17.55
CA LYS A 1179 -6.28 0.99 -17.55
C LYS A 1179 -7.00 -0.09 -18.34
N ASP A 1180 -6.22 -0.97 -18.93
CA ASP A 1180 -6.68 -2.16 -19.63
C ASP A 1180 -6.85 -3.35 -18.66
N CYS A 1181 -7.23 -4.52 -19.19
CA CYS A 1181 -7.45 -5.71 -18.36
C CYS A 1181 -6.19 -6.35 -17.76
N HIS A 1182 -5.00 -5.84 -18.08
CA HIS A 1182 -3.70 -6.25 -17.54
C HIS A 1182 -3.02 -5.12 -16.74
N ASP A 1183 -3.81 -4.13 -16.28
CA ASP A 1183 -3.33 -2.93 -15.58
C ASP A 1183 -2.39 -2.03 -16.40
N GLY A 1184 -2.29 -2.23 -17.72
CA GLY A 1184 -1.57 -1.36 -18.64
C GLY A 1184 -2.28 -0.03 -18.83
N VAL A 1185 -1.51 1.06 -18.97
CA VAL A 1185 -2.05 2.41 -19.22
C VAL A 1185 -2.79 2.45 -20.56
N ARG A 1186 -3.90 3.17 -20.65
CA ARG A 1186 -4.67 3.43 -21.88
C ARG A 1186 -4.91 4.94 -22.06
N PRO A 1187 -4.72 5.51 -23.26
CA PRO A 1187 -4.16 4.87 -24.46
C PRO A 1187 -2.64 4.66 -24.34
N ASN A 1188 -2.09 3.68 -25.08
CA ASN A 1188 -0.65 3.39 -25.09
C ASN A 1188 -0.09 3.30 -26.52
N PRO A 1189 0.89 4.13 -26.92
CA PRO A 1189 1.50 5.22 -26.16
C PRO A 1189 0.56 6.41 -25.94
N GLU A 1190 0.90 7.27 -24.98
CA GLU A 1190 0.16 8.50 -24.69
C GLU A 1190 -0.01 9.36 -25.97
N GLY A 1191 -1.20 9.96 -26.15
CA GLY A 1191 -1.52 10.78 -27.33
C GLY A 1191 -2.01 10.00 -28.55
N SER A 1192 -2.08 8.66 -28.46
CA SER A 1192 -2.81 7.82 -29.41
C SER A 1192 -4.29 7.67 -29.01
N ASN A 1193 -5.10 7.07 -29.90
CA ASN A 1193 -6.45 6.62 -29.52
C ASN A 1193 -6.36 5.27 -28.80
N PRO A 1194 -7.29 4.93 -27.90
CA PRO A 1194 -7.28 3.63 -27.22
C PRO A 1194 -7.51 2.48 -28.20
N ASP A 1195 -7.11 1.28 -27.82
CA ASP A 1195 -7.42 0.07 -28.57
C ASP A 1195 -8.91 -0.29 -28.44
N ILE A 1196 -9.44 -0.98 -29.47
CA ILE A 1196 -10.72 -1.66 -29.38
C ILE A 1196 -10.49 -3.01 -28.69
N GLY A 1197 -11.22 -3.30 -27.62
CA GLY A 1197 -11.08 -4.52 -26.81
C GLY A 1197 -10.68 -4.24 -25.37
N ALA A 1198 -10.51 -5.33 -24.61
CA ALA A 1198 -10.13 -5.26 -23.19
C ALA A 1198 -8.65 -4.93 -22.96
N TYR A 1199 -7.77 -5.36 -23.87
CA TYR A 1199 -6.32 -5.17 -23.82
C TYR A 1199 -5.89 -3.90 -24.57
N GLU A 1200 -4.84 -3.22 -24.09
CA GLU A 1200 -4.19 -2.08 -24.72
C GLU A 1200 -2.77 -2.44 -25.18
N SER A 1201 -2.52 -2.33 -26.48
CA SER A 1201 -1.20 -2.56 -27.09
C SER A 1201 -0.38 -1.28 -27.06
N PRO A 1202 0.94 -1.32 -26.77
CA PRO A 1202 1.83 -0.15 -26.87
C PRO A 1202 2.15 0.26 -28.32
N LEU A 1203 1.43 -0.25 -29.30
CA LEU A 1203 1.72 -0.13 -30.74
C LEU A 1203 0.75 0.82 -31.46
N ALA A 1204 -0.12 1.52 -30.73
CA ALA A 1204 -0.96 2.55 -31.34
C ALA A 1204 -0.10 3.73 -31.83
N GLU A 1205 -0.55 4.38 -32.91
CA GLU A 1205 0.14 5.55 -33.46
C GLU A 1205 -0.46 6.82 -32.84
N PRO A 1206 0.33 7.71 -32.21
CA PRO A 1206 -0.14 9.01 -31.74
C PRO A 1206 -0.75 9.83 -32.89
N GLU A 1207 -1.82 10.58 -32.63
CA GLU A 1207 -2.39 11.47 -33.65
C GLU A 1207 -1.48 12.68 -33.90
N GLY A 1208 -0.50 12.51 -34.80
CA GLY A 1208 0.35 13.57 -35.33
C GLY A 1208 -0.30 14.32 -36.49
N THR A 1209 -0.31 15.66 -36.41
CA THR A 1209 -0.76 16.55 -37.48
C THR A 1209 0.15 16.47 -38.72
N GLY A 1210 -0.30 15.82 -39.80
CA GLY A 1210 0.02 16.22 -41.18
C GLY A 1210 0.76 15.23 -42.13
N ILE A 1211 0.12 15.07 -43.30
CA ILE A 1211 0.59 14.73 -44.67
C ILE A 1211 0.95 13.26 -44.99
N GLU A 1212 0.17 12.69 -45.92
CA GLU A 1212 0.27 11.36 -46.55
C GLU A 1212 1.70 10.98 -46.97
N ALA A 1213 2.14 9.79 -46.55
CA ALA A 1213 3.37 9.15 -47.04
C ALA A 1213 3.07 7.78 -47.66
N THR A 1214 3.53 7.67 -48.90
CA THR A 1214 3.39 6.58 -49.87
C THR A 1214 3.92 5.24 -49.37
N LEU A 1215 3.11 4.17 -49.51
CA LEU A 1215 3.45 2.78 -49.19
C LEU A 1215 4.70 2.30 -49.97
N LEU A 1216 5.77 1.97 -49.24
CA LEU A 1216 6.92 1.19 -49.72
C LEU A 1216 6.65 -0.30 -49.44
N GLU A 1217 6.55 -1.11 -50.49
CA GLU A 1217 6.34 -2.56 -50.41
C GLU A 1217 7.57 -3.29 -49.84
N ILE A 1218 7.43 -3.84 -48.63
CA ILE A 1218 8.39 -4.79 -48.04
C ILE A 1218 7.95 -6.23 -48.40
N PRO A 1219 8.84 -7.11 -48.90
CA PRO A 1219 8.49 -8.48 -49.23
C PRO A 1219 8.11 -9.29 -47.97
N ARG A 1220 6.88 -9.81 -47.92
CA ARG A 1220 6.33 -10.59 -46.80
C ARG A 1220 6.68 -12.09 -46.81
N GLU A 1221 7.36 -12.57 -47.85
CA GLU A 1221 7.69 -13.98 -48.02
C GLU A 1221 9.22 -14.17 -48.13
N PHE A 1222 9.77 -15.10 -47.34
CA PHE A 1222 11.13 -15.60 -47.44
C PHE A 1222 11.17 -17.06 -47.00
N SER A 1223 12.20 -17.81 -47.38
CA SER A 1223 12.43 -19.14 -46.81
C SER A 1223 13.89 -19.30 -46.37
N LEU A 1224 14.07 -19.90 -45.19
CA LEU A 1224 15.36 -20.30 -44.66
C LEU A 1224 15.43 -21.83 -44.74
N LEU A 1225 16.44 -22.35 -45.44
CA LEU A 1225 16.65 -23.77 -45.64
C LEU A 1225 17.45 -24.37 -44.48
N GLN A 1226 17.28 -25.67 -44.26
CA GLN A 1226 17.94 -26.37 -43.17
C GLN A 1226 19.46 -26.27 -43.28
N ASN A 1227 20.10 -25.95 -42.15
CA ASN A 1227 21.56 -25.83 -42.07
C ASN A 1227 22.23 -27.17 -42.37
N TYR A 1228 23.36 -27.15 -43.09
CA TYR A 1228 24.12 -28.37 -43.39
C TYR A 1228 25.63 -28.17 -43.21
N PRO A 1229 26.31 -29.06 -42.46
CA PRO A 1229 25.75 -30.14 -41.63
C PRO A 1229 24.97 -29.64 -40.40
N ASN A 1230 23.98 -30.43 -39.95
CA ASN A 1230 23.23 -30.27 -38.70
C ASN A 1230 23.37 -31.58 -37.88
N PRO A 1231 23.90 -31.56 -36.64
CA PRO A 1231 24.27 -30.38 -35.83
C PRO A 1231 25.42 -29.56 -36.42
N PHE A 1232 25.49 -28.28 -36.01
CA PHE A 1232 26.50 -27.33 -36.50
C PHE A 1232 27.91 -27.91 -36.33
N ASN A 1233 28.73 -27.77 -37.38
CA ASN A 1233 30.14 -28.16 -37.41
C ASN A 1233 30.98 -26.88 -37.65
N PRO A 1234 32.33 -26.88 -37.55
CA PRO A 1234 33.14 -25.66 -37.70
C PRO A 1234 32.91 -24.88 -38.99
N ILE A 1235 32.34 -25.52 -40.02
CA ILE A 1235 31.80 -24.87 -41.21
C ILE A 1235 30.39 -25.44 -41.44
N THR A 1236 29.38 -24.57 -41.34
CA THR A 1236 27.97 -24.89 -41.66
C THR A 1236 27.45 -23.87 -42.65
N THR A 1237 26.77 -24.35 -43.70
CA THR A 1237 26.14 -23.51 -44.72
C THR A 1237 24.69 -23.23 -44.35
N LEU A 1238 24.32 -21.95 -44.30
CA LEU A 1238 22.95 -21.48 -44.17
C LEU A 1238 22.49 -20.93 -45.53
N SER A 1239 21.38 -21.45 -46.05
CA SER A 1239 20.84 -21.03 -47.35
C SER A 1239 19.45 -20.43 -47.16
N TYR A 1240 19.16 -19.33 -47.84
CA TYR A 1240 17.86 -18.67 -47.81
C TYR A 1240 17.45 -18.22 -49.20
N THR A 1241 16.16 -17.96 -49.41
CA THR A 1241 15.65 -17.32 -50.63
C THR A 1241 14.67 -16.20 -50.28
N VAL A 1242 14.70 -15.14 -51.09
CA VAL A 1242 13.74 -14.03 -51.08
C VAL A 1242 13.18 -13.86 -52.50
N PRO A 1243 11.91 -13.43 -52.66
CA PRO A 1243 11.24 -13.34 -53.95
C PRO A 1243 11.79 -12.21 -54.84
N GLN A 1244 12.45 -11.21 -54.26
CA GLN A 1244 13.14 -10.14 -54.99
C GLN A 1244 14.50 -9.79 -54.34
N PRO A 1245 15.50 -9.31 -55.10
CA PRO A 1245 16.80 -8.93 -54.55
C PRO A 1245 16.66 -7.76 -53.55
N GLY A 1246 17.22 -7.92 -52.35
CA GLY A 1246 17.20 -6.88 -51.31
C GLY A 1246 18.36 -7.02 -50.33
N ARG A 1247 18.57 -6.00 -49.48
CA ARG A 1247 19.53 -6.10 -48.36
C ARG A 1247 18.95 -6.99 -47.29
N ILE A 1248 19.70 -8.01 -46.87
CA ILE A 1248 19.24 -9.03 -45.90
C ILE A 1248 20.20 -9.06 -44.72
N LYS A 1249 19.64 -9.11 -43.50
CA LYS A 1249 20.38 -9.30 -42.24
C LYS A 1249 20.07 -10.69 -41.71
N LEU A 1250 21.08 -11.54 -41.57
CA LEU A 1250 20.98 -12.85 -40.93
C LEU A 1250 21.68 -12.76 -39.56
N SER A 1251 20.98 -13.13 -38.48
CA SER A 1251 21.52 -13.12 -37.11
C SER A 1251 21.50 -14.55 -36.56
N ILE A 1252 22.60 -15.01 -35.95
CA ILE A 1252 22.74 -16.35 -35.37
C ILE A 1252 22.89 -16.18 -33.85
N TYR A 1253 22.06 -16.88 -33.08
CA TYR A 1253 22.07 -16.88 -31.61
C TYR A 1253 22.52 -18.26 -31.10
N ASN A 1254 23.16 -18.29 -29.94
CA ASN A 1254 23.65 -19.52 -29.29
C ASN A 1254 22.58 -20.11 -28.37
#